data_AF-A0A4S8LLE9-F1
#
_entry.id   AF-A0A4S8LLE9-F1
#
_cell.length_a   1.000
_cell.length_b   1.000
_cell.length_c   1.000
_cell.angle_alpha   90.00
_cell.angle_beta   90.00
_cell.angle_gamma   90.00
#
_symmetry.space_group_name_H-M   'P 1'
#
loop_
_entity.id
_entity.type
_entity.pdbx_description
1 polymer ?
#
loop_
_entity_poly.entity_id
_entity_poly.type
_entity_poly.pdbx_seq_one_letter_code
_entity_poly.pdbx_strand_id
1 'polypeptide(L)'
;DNPHATWIPFREEYLDEMLYTEGRSSCASICWTCGEMDVMYRCVEEECFGGGMMCTTCIVDAHARLPLHWIKEWNGTFFRATSLKELGLKVYLGHPGGQRCHYSVSGDRDFTVLHVNGIHQVAVEFCACKGENSPTHAVQLLQARWYPATPINPQTSITFSCLRQFHHINCIGKLPAYDYYLALFLMTKSRQRKPPKDRYNVFLRSMFQWWHLKMVKRHGRGHHHLHISGTKEGELAELCPACPQEGWNLPVGWKLVAKTLLFKYAKFLALDANFRLRNKIVSNDYKSPTLGPGWAYLVPQEAYKEYIENFVDEKEMNSCSGFAAMFLANLKNVKGLRVTGVGGCCCGRHRVWEPNSIGDLQKGERYCNMDFIFWSTIKGKEYLNIFISYDISCQWGRQFWMRMQQHDPSVEMKYGLDGITFLIPKFHLRAHRPACHSDYNFNYTPGCGQTHGEVIEEGWSQSNKAASQTKEMGPGTRAMTLDDVFGFCNWQTIQNLDQVLGKRLINAVKEFDLHFIDFEKFDRALESKLGRAQLEEWKEMVETWENDHSEDCPYEVQVEEKQSFRQAQLDLAKEEHEKIMRGEVIHSSSLCVFLVNGIELQESQCSLTLYLLTNNPLSPTQALEVQKRRTSLLKRVQQFRTDALLLLETTSRPAMSSVSLLDELNNPNTTEPEKIRLFLPSDLPTASLRSLACVGSLAEDEAQLREAEARDALEGVREGLRARTMCTCYKIQNVRGQRSNTRAGGVLRNINIRIHSSKIRYCRAHTALQTLDREGPWSEVLKPLDDKDVHSLNERALTKEEAQEREMRVQRGFHSEDEEEIDIEPGIVAMVQDEGRRTLSWIWYDPTISSDDPAFMDAVRVKWCKARAWMLRWKEEVILLVEAIRRMREFSLSKATWWEGRKVGQPNMRVAYGLSAKLVEGLNAYAQQQACFERERAEAIHSRWRLLADHVEKVLD
;
A
#
# COMPACT_ATOMS: atom_id res chain seq x y z
N ASP A 1 -15.06 28.29 4.79
CA ASP A 1 -16.15 28.36 5.79
C ASP A 1 -15.67 27.89 7.15
N ASN A 2 -15.91 28.68 8.21
CA ASN A 2 -15.64 28.27 9.60
C ASN A 2 -16.98 28.21 10.35
N PRO A 3 -17.70 27.06 10.29
CA PRO A 3 -19.03 26.93 10.87
C PRO A 3 -19.08 27.24 12.37
N HIS A 4 -18.02 26.91 13.12
CA HIS A 4 -17.96 27.19 14.55
C HIS A 4 -17.85 28.68 14.83
N ALA A 5 -17.05 29.42 14.05
CA ALA A 5 -16.95 30.88 14.20
C ALA A 5 -18.29 31.56 13.89
N THR A 6 -19.03 31.07 12.89
CA THR A 6 -20.38 31.54 12.59
C THR A 6 -21.40 31.16 13.67
N TRP A 7 -21.23 30.02 14.34
CA TRP A 7 -22.12 29.57 15.42
C TRP A 7 -21.93 30.32 16.74
N ILE A 8 -20.74 30.86 17.02
CA ILE A 8 -20.41 31.54 18.28
C ILE A 8 -21.49 32.54 18.75
N PRO A 9 -22.00 33.46 17.91
CA PRO A 9 -23.05 34.41 18.32
C PRO A 9 -24.38 33.75 18.72
N PHE A 10 -24.68 32.54 18.24
CA PHE A 10 -25.94 31.83 18.46
C PHE A 10 -25.92 30.89 19.68
N ARG A 11 -24.78 30.73 20.36
CA ARG A 11 -24.65 29.77 21.47
C ARG A 11 -25.59 30.05 22.64
N GLU A 12 -25.93 31.31 22.88
CA GLU A 12 -26.86 31.72 23.95
C GLU A 12 -28.29 31.29 23.60
N GLU A 13 -28.74 31.58 22.38
CA GLU A 13 -30.02 31.11 21.84
C GLU A 13 -30.14 29.58 21.92
N TYR A 14 -29.09 28.86 21.52
CA TYR A 14 -29.08 27.38 21.58
C TYR A 14 -29.17 26.88 23.02
N LEU A 15 -28.50 27.54 23.97
CA LEU A 15 -28.57 27.17 25.39
C LEU A 15 -29.95 27.47 25.98
N ASP A 16 -30.53 28.63 25.68
CA ASP A 16 -31.86 29.01 26.15
C ASP A 16 -32.92 28.03 25.64
N GLU A 17 -32.87 27.62 24.38
CA GLU A 17 -33.77 26.60 23.82
C GLU A 17 -33.53 25.21 24.45
N MET A 18 -32.27 24.82 24.72
CA MET A 18 -31.98 23.58 25.46
C MET A 18 -32.53 23.61 26.90
N LEU A 19 -32.49 24.75 27.58
CA LEU A 19 -33.05 24.89 28.92
C LEU A 19 -34.58 24.96 28.90
N TYR A 20 -35.16 25.53 27.85
CA TYR A 20 -36.60 25.56 27.61
C TYR A 20 -37.22 24.16 27.51
N THR A 21 -36.47 23.17 26.98
CA THR A 21 -36.95 21.78 26.89
C THR A 21 -37.00 21.05 28.23
N GLU A 22 -36.21 21.48 29.24
CA GLU A 22 -36.24 20.88 30.58
C GLU A 22 -37.55 21.16 31.33
N GLY A 23 -38.27 22.22 30.96
CA GLY A 23 -39.62 22.52 31.43
C GLY A 23 -40.72 21.79 30.66
N ARG A 24 -41.98 22.23 30.80
CA ARG A 24 -43.12 21.68 30.04
C ARG A 24 -43.18 22.17 28.58
N SER A 25 -42.22 22.99 28.14
CA SER A 25 -42.06 23.45 26.75
C SER A 25 -43.36 23.99 26.12
N SER A 26 -44.10 24.81 26.88
CA SER A 26 -45.43 25.36 26.54
C SER A 26 -46.56 24.35 26.25
N CYS A 27 -46.35 23.06 26.52
CA CYS A 27 -47.42 22.07 26.48
C CYS A 27 -48.44 22.39 27.58
N ALA A 28 -49.70 22.51 27.19
CA ALA A 28 -50.82 22.70 28.12
C ALA A 28 -50.85 21.55 29.15
N SER A 29 -51.46 21.78 30.31
CA SER A 29 -51.80 20.73 31.29
C SER A 29 -52.87 19.76 30.76
N ILE A 30 -52.92 19.55 29.44
CA ILE A 30 -53.91 18.78 28.71
C ILE A 30 -53.17 17.66 27.96
N CYS A 31 -53.72 16.46 28.01
CA CYS A 31 -53.19 15.32 27.29
C CYS A 31 -53.22 15.59 25.79
N TRP A 32 -52.05 15.46 25.15
CA TRP A 32 -51.93 15.59 23.69
C TRP A 32 -52.82 14.62 22.90
N THR A 33 -53.18 13.47 23.48
CA THR A 33 -53.93 12.41 22.79
C THR A 33 -55.43 12.44 23.07
N CYS A 34 -55.85 12.48 24.33
CA CYS A 34 -57.27 12.37 24.70
C CYS A 34 -57.90 13.67 25.21
N GLY A 35 -57.12 14.74 25.42
CA GLY A 35 -57.63 16.01 25.94
C GLY A 35 -57.91 16.04 27.45
N GLU A 36 -57.54 15.01 28.21
CA GLU A 36 -57.66 15.00 29.68
C GLU A 36 -56.80 16.09 30.33
N MET A 37 -57.31 16.73 31.39
CA MET A 37 -56.54 17.70 32.18
C MET A 37 -55.63 16.99 33.20
N ASP A 38 -54.70 17.74 33.82
CA ASP A 38 -53.76 17.26 34.84
C ASP A 38 -52.82 16.13 34.39
N VAL A 39 -52.25 16.28 33.19
CA VAL A 39 -51.24 15.36 32.67
C VAL A 39 -49.85 15.58 33.24
N MET A 40 -49.21 14.47 33.63
CA MET A 40 -47.94 14.47 34.34
C MET A 40 -46.81 13.80 33.57
N TYR A 41 -47.07 13.05 32.50
CA TYR A 41 -46.04 12.20 31.89
C TYR A 41 -45.62 12.70 30.51
N ARG A 42 -44.34 12.56 30.19
CA ARG A 42 -43.83 12.72 28.83
C ARG A 42 -42.68 11.76 28.55
N CYS A 43 -42.42 11.50 27.27
CA CYS A 43 -41.20 10.82 26.86
C CYS A 43 -39.98 11.69 27.15
N VAL A 44 -38.82 11.05 27.36
CA VAL A 44 -37.55 11.78 27.26
C VAL A 44 -37.38 12.27 25.81
N GLU A 45 -36.88 13.49 25.65
CA GLU A 45 -36.79 14.23 24.36
C GLU A 45 -36.07 13.46 23.23
N GLU A 46 -35.18 12.53 23.58
CA GLU A 46 -34.44 11.69 22.62
C GLU A 46 -35.21 10.44 22.15
N GLU A 47 -36.36 10.11 22.75
CA GLU A 47 -37.06 8.83 22.52
C GLU A 47 -38.24 8.97 21.53
N CYS A 48 -39.01 10.06 21.63
CA CYS A 48 -40.18 10.31 20.79
C CYS A 48 -40.15 11.72 20.23
N PHE A 49 -40.40 11.83 18.92
CA PHE A 49 -40.60 13.11 18.25
C PHE A 49 -41.98 13.68 18.64
N GLY A 50 -42.00 14.82 19.33
CA GLY A 50 -43.22 15.46 19.85
C GLY A 50 -43.30 15.41 21.38
N GLY A 51 -42.78 16.45 22.05
CA GLY A 51 -42.64 16.57 23.51
C GLY A 51 -43.92 16.86 24.29
N GLY A 52 -45.08 16.40 23.81
CA GLY A 52 -46.38 16.63 24.44
C GLY A 52 -46.56 15.89 25.77
N MET A 53 -47.27 16.53 26.71
CA MET A 53 -47.67 15.89 27.97
C MET A 53 -48.82 14.89 27.74
N MET A 54 -48.80 13.77 28.45
CA MET A 54 -49.75 12.66 28.33
C MET A 54 -50.23 12.17 29.69
N CYS A 55 -51.47 11.66 29.73
CA CYS A 55 -51.98 10.93 30.90
C CYS A 55 -51.40 9.50 30.92
N THR A 56 -51.56 8.80 32.05
CA THR A 56 -51.01 7.45 32.24
C THR A 56 -51.48 6.44 31.20
N THR A 57 -52.77 6.50 30.82
CA THR A 57 -53.35 5.57 29.83
C THR A 57 -52.76 5.81 28.45
N CYS A 58 -52.82 7.06 27.97
CA CYS A 58 -52.31 7.43 26.64
C CYS A 58 -50.81 7.15 26.50
N ILE A 59 -50.00 7.40 27.54
CA ILE A 59 -48.56 7.15 27.46
C ILE A 59 -48.25 5.64 27.45
N VAL A 60 -48.98 4.83 28.22
CA VAL A 60 -48.81 3.36 28.20
C VAL A 60 -49.25 2.79 26.85
N ASP A 61 -50.38 3.24 26.31
CA ASP A 61 -50.91 2.80 25.02
C ASP A 61 -49.99 3.19 23.86
N ALA A 62 -49.46 4.43 23.87
CA ALA A 62 -48.49 4.89 22.87
C ALA A 62 -47.21 4.04 22.86
N HIS A 63 -46.77 3.56 24.03
CA HIS A 63 -45.55 2.76 24.18
C HIS A 63 -45.79 1.25 24.22
N ALA A 64 -47.01 0.76 23.96
CA ALA A 64 -47.30 -0.67 23.92
C ALA A 64 -46.40 -1.44 22.93
N ARG A 65 -45.94 -0.76 21.87
CA ARG A 65 -45.00 -1.32 20.87
C ARG A 65 -43.57 -0.81 21.00
N LEU A 66 -43.32 0.14 21.92
CA LEU A 66 -42.02 0.77 22.18
C LEU A 66 -41.70 0.72 23.69
N PRO A 67 -41.65 -0.49 24.30
CA PRO A 67 -41.63 -0.63 25.76
C PRO A 67 -40.29 -0.27 26.42
N LEU A 68 -39.32 0.20 25.63
CA LEU A 68 -37.94 0.50 26.07
C LEU A 68 -37.62 2.00 25.94
N HIS A 69 -38.65 2.85 25.82
CA HIS A 69 -38.48 4.30 25.90
C HIS A 69 -38.44 4.75 27.36
N TRP A 70 -37.67 5.79 27.63
CA TRP A 70 -37.58 6.42 28.94
C TRP A 70 -38.70 7.45 29.14
N ILE A 71 -39.31 7.45 30.32
CA ILE A 71 -40.43 8.33 30.68
C ILE A 71 -40.05 9.24 31.85
N LYS A 72 -40.55 10.47 31.82
CA LYS A 72 -40.41 11.48 32.86
C LYS A 72 -41.79 11.84 33.41
N GLU A 73 -41.88 12.05 34.72
CA GLU A 73 -43.09 12.51 35.42
C GLU A 73 -42.86 13.91 35.99
N TRP A 74 -43.76 14.84 35.71
CA TRP A 74 -43.78 16.19 36.27
C TRP A 74 -44.28 16.14 37.71
N ASN A 75 -43.47 16.59 38.66
CA ASN A 75 -43.86 16.62 40.08
C ASN A 75 -44.44 17.97 40.53
N GLY A 76 -44.69 18.89 39.59
CA GLY A 76 -45.06 20.28 39.86
C GLY A 76 -43.91 21.29 39.71
N THR A 77 -42.65 20.85 39.86
CA THR A 77 -41.46 21.72 39.79
C THR A 77 -40.43 21.27 38.76
N PHE A 78 -40.18 19.96 38.64
CA PHE A 78 -39.24 19.38 37.69
C PHE A 78 -39.71 17.99 37.27
N PHE A 79 -39.07 17.45 36.23
CA PHE A 79 -39.32 16.08 35.80
C PHE A 79 -38.49 15.08 36.61
N ARG A 80 -39.17 14.21 37.36
CA ARG A 80 -38.54 13.02 37.97
C ARG A 80 -38.57 11.83 37.01
N ALA A 81 -37.60 10.94 37.14
CA ALA A 81 -37.57 9.71 36.36
C ALA A 81 -38.65 8.73 36.82
N THR A 82 -39.34 8.11 35.87
CA THR A 82 -40.22 6.95 36.09
C THR A 82 -39.99 5.93 34.97
N SER A 83 -40.67 4.79 35.02
CA SER A 83 -40.57 3.76 33.98
C SER A 83 -41.95 3.29 33.53
N LEU A 84 -42.04 2.82 32.28
CA LEU A 84 -43.27 2.25 31.76
C LEU A 84 -43.78 1.08 32.60
N LYS A 85 -42.88 0.30 33.22
CA LYS A 85 -43.22 -0.77 34.16
C LYS A 85 -43.95 -0.24 35.41
N GLU A 86 -43.48 0.87 35.99
CA GLU A 86 -44.13 1.52 37.14
C GLU A 86 -45.51 2.07 36.78
N LEU A 87 -45.66 2.56 35.55
CA LEU A 87 -46.95 3.01 35.00
C LEU A 87 -47.90 1.87 34.62
N GLY A 88 -47.47 0.61 34.76
CA GLY A 88 -48.30 -0.58 34.54
C GLY A 88 -48.17 -1.24 33.16
N LEU A 89 -47.24 -0.80 32.31
CA LEU A 89 -47.01 -1.44 31.00
C LEU A 89 -46.50 -2.88 31.18
N LYS A 90 -47.19 -3.80 30.50
CA LYS A 90 -46.79 -5.20 30.37
C LYS A 90 -46.49 -5.52 28.91
N VAL A 91 -45.37 -6.19 28.68
CA VAL A 91 -44.93 -6.65 27.36
C VAL A 91 -45.44 -8.07 27.13
N TYR A 92 -46.44 -8.21 26.28
CA TYR A 92 -47.00 -9.51 25.91
C TYR A 92 -46.22 -10.14 24.75
N LEU A 93 -45.72 -11.36 24.96
CA LEU A 93 -44.95 -12.11 23.99
C LEU A 93 -45.73 -13.32 23.44
N GLY A 94 -45.32 -13.81 22.28
CA GLY A 94 -45.86 -15.03 21.66
C GLY A 94 -47.03 -14.84 20.70
N HIS A 95 -47.73 -13.69 20.73
CA HIS A 95 -48.79 -13.34 19.76
C HIS A 95 -48.42 -12.14 18.88
N PRO A 96 -48.91 -12.07 17.63
CA PRO A 96 -48.70 -10.92 16.75
C PRO A 96 -49.17 -9.61 17.38
N GLY A 97 -48.41 -8.54 17.17
CA GLY A 97 -48.79 -7.19 17.57
C GLY A 97 -48.84 -6.93 19.08
N GLY A 98 -48.28 -7.82 19.91
CA GLY A 98 -48.32 -7.67 21.37
C GLY A 98 -49.69 -7.95 21.98
N GLN A 99 -50.54 -8.73 21.29
CA GLN A 99 -51.84 -9.11 21.82
C GLN A 99 -51.71 -9.91 23.11
N ARG A 100 -52.61 -9.63 24.06
CA ARG A 100 -52.66 -10.32 25.34
C ARG A 100 -53.06 -11.78 25.14
N CYS A 101 -52.23 -12.69 25.63
CA CYS A 101 -52.58 -14.11 25.73
C CYS A 101 -53.58 -14.32 26.88
N HIS A 102 -54.65 -15.08 26.65
CA HIS A 102 -55.59 -15.45 27.73
C HIS A 102 -54.94 -16.38 28.76
N TYR A 103 -53.99 -17.21 28.31
CA TYR A 103 -53.22 -18.14 29.14
C TYR A 103 -51.80 -17.60 29.41
N SER A 104 -51.64 -16.28 29.61
CA SER A 104 -50.30 -15.73 29.83
C SER A 104 -49.69 -16.20 31.15
N VAL A 105 -48.38 -16.37 31.17
CA VAL A 105 -47.59 -16.63 32.36
C VAL A 105 -46.63 -15.46 32.55
N SER A 106 -46.69 -14.83 33.73
CA SER A 106 -45.80 -13.74 34.05
C SER A 106 -44.35 -14.21 34.12
N GLY A 107 -43.45 -13.43 33.53
CA GLY A 107 -42.02 -13.60 33.67
C GLY A 107 -41.52 -13.20 35.06
N ASP A 108 -40.19 -13.15 35.19
CA ASP A 108 -39.54 -12.68 36.41
C ASP A 108 -39.95 -11.24 36.74
N ARG A 109 -40.14 -10.95 38.04
CA ARG A 109 -40.55 -9.61 38.50
C ARG A 109 -39.51 -8.55 38.17
N ASP A 110 -38.23 -8.91 38.12
CA ASP A 110 -37.09 -8.03 37.85
C ASP A 110 -36.50 -8.26 36.46
N PHE A 111 -37.33 -8.67 35.49
CA PHE A 111 -36.88 -8.92 34.13
C PHE A 111 -36.19 -7.69 33.54
N THR A 112 -34.93 -7.87 33.11
CA THR A 112 -34.05 -6.79 32.67
C THR A 112 -33.82 -6.86 31.16
N VAL A 113 -33.90 -5.74 30.45
CA VAL A 113 -33.63 -5.65 29.01
C VAL A 113 -32.52 -4.64 28.76
N LEU A 114 -31.43 -5.07 28.11
CA LEU A 114 -30.37 -4.17 27.65
C LEU A 114 -30.73 -3.66 26.24
N HIS A 115 -30.80 -2.35 26.10
CA HIS A 115 -31.13 -1.65 24.87
C HIS A 115 -30.09 -0.57 24.55
N VAL A 116 -30.15 0.00 23.35
CA VAL A 116 -29.17 1.00 22.86
C VAL A 116 -29.17 2.28 23.69
N ASN A 117 -30.27 2.58 24.39
CA ASN A 117 -30.46 3.76 25.22
C ASN A 117 -30.33 3.48 26.74
N GLY A 118 -29.96 2.26 27.15
CA GLY A 118 -29.74 1.90 28.55
C GLY A 118 -30.28 0.53 28.98
N ILE A 119 -30.39 0.34 30.30
CA ILE A 119 -30.79 -0.91 30.96
C ILE A 119 -32.18 -0.72 31.56
N HIS A 120 -33.16 -1.45 31.03
CA HIS A 120 -34.56 -1.30 31.36
C HIS A 120 -35.06 -2.43 32.26
N GLN A 121 -35.94 -2.10 33.21
CA GLN A 121 -36.76 -3.09 33.90
C GLN A 121 -38.14 -3.11 33.26
N VAL A 122 -38.61 -4.29 32.87
CA VAL A 122 -39.90 -4.46 32.18
C VAL A 122 -40.71 -5.58 32.83
N ALA A 123 -42.04 -5.48 32.77
CA ALA A 123 -42.91 -6.60 33.11
C ALA A 123 -43.21 -7.38 31.83
N VAL A 124 -42.81 -8.66 31.78
CA VAL A 124 -43.01 -9.52 30.61
C VAL A 124 -44.08 -10.56 30.91
N GLU A 125 -44.97 -10.79 29.95
CA GLU A 125 -46.00 -11.84 29.98
C GLU A 125 -45.76 -12.78 28.80
N PHE A 126 -45.41 -14.03 29.10
CA PHE A 126 -45.19 -15.06 28.10
C PHE A 126 -46.50 -15.74 27.71
N CYS A 127 -46.66 -16.09 26.44
CA CYS A 127 -47.75 -16.95 26.00
C CYS A 127 -47.56 -18.37 26.53
N ALA A 128 -48.61 -18.95 27.15
CA ALA A 128 -48.66 -20.37 27.51
C ALA A 128 -49.85 -21.10 26.90
N CYS A 129 -50.34 -20.65 25.73
CA CYS A 129 -51.27 -21.44 24.93
C CYS A 129 -50.68 -22.84 24.67
N LYS A 130 -51.45 -23.90 24.92
CA LYS A 130 -51.03 -25.29 24.67
C LYS A 130 -51.28 -25.70 23.21
N GLY A 131 -50.27 -26.23 22.55
CA GLY A 131 -50.33 -26.84 21.23
C GLY A 131 -49.03 -27.59 20.92
N GLU A 132 -49.02 -28.45 19.90
CA GLU A 132 -47.84 -29.27 19.52
C GLU A 132 -46.58 -28.45 19.20
N ASN A 133 -46.71 -27.13 18.98
CA ASN A 133 -45.61 -26.22 18.63
C ASN A 133 -45.54 -24.96 19.52
N SER A 134 -45.97 -25.04 20.78
CA SER A 134 -45.91 -23.88 21.69
C SER A 134 -44.45 -23.41 21.89
N PRO A 135 -44.11 -22.16 21.53
CA PRO A 135 -42.74 -21.67 21.61
C PRO A 135 -42.30 -21.51 23.07
N THR A 136 -41.08 -21.94 23.38
CA THR A 136 -40.46 -21.70 24.70
C THR A 136 -40.29 -20.20 24.96
N HIS A 137 -40.11 -19.79 26.23
CA HIS A 137 -39.88 -18.39 26.59
C HIS A 137 -38.71 -17.77 25.80
N ALA A 138 -37.63 -18.53 25.59
CA ALA A 138 -36.49 -18.10 24.79
C ALA A 138 -36.86 -17.87 23.31
N VAL A 139 -37.65 -18.75 22.70
CA VAL A 139 -38.10 -18.59 21.31
C VAL A 139 -39.03 -17.39 21.16
N GLN A 140 -39.93 -17.16 22.13
CA GLN A 140 -40.81 -15.99 22.13
C GLN A 140 -40.01 -14.68 22.18
N LEU A 141 -38.96 -14.61 23.01
CA LEU A 141 -38.04 -13.45 23.04
C LEU A 141 -37.31 -13.27 21.71
N LEU A 142 -36.77 -14.35 21.12
CA LEU A 142 -36.07 -14.28 19.84
C LEU A 142 -36.99 -13.81 18.70
N GLN A 143 -38.26 -14.23 18.70
CA GLN A 143 -39.28 -13.76 17.77
C GLN A 143 -39.58 -12.26 17.97
N ALA A 144 -39.54 -11.77 19.21
CA ALA A 144 -39.62 -10.35 19.55
C ALA A 144 -38.30 -9.58 19.36
N ARG A 145 -37.27 -10.21 18.75
CA ARG A 145 -35.93 -9.63 18.52
C ARG A 145 -35.18 -9.29 19.81
N TRP A 146 -35.48 -9.98 20.90
CA TRP A 146 -34.78 -9.89 22.18
C TRP A 146 -33.99 -11.18 22.39
N TYR A 147 -32.68 -11.06 22.49
CA TYR A 147 -31.79 -12.19 22.70
C TYR A 147 -31.83 -12.62 24.17
N PRO A 148 -32.29 -13.85 24.49
CA PRO A 148 -32.36 -14.31 25.86
C PRO A 148 -30.96 -14.60 26.42
N ALA A 149 -30.66 -14.12 27.62
CA ALA A 149 -29.39 -14.36 28.29
C ALA A 149 -29.16 -15.83 28.68
N THR A 150 -30.24 -16.57 28.87
CA THR A 150 -30.27 -18.01 29.19
C THR A 150 -31.37 -18.70 28.39
N PRO A 151 -31.18 -19.96 27.98
CA PRO A 151 -32.17 -20.68 27.18
C PRO A 151 -33.38 -21.14 28.01
N ILE A 152 -33.21 -21.31 29.32
CA ILE A 152 -34.23 -21.76 30.26
C ILE A 152 -34.51 -20.62 31.24
N ASN A 153 -35.78 -20.31 31.46
CA ASN A 153 -36.27 -19.26 32.36
C ASN A 153 -35.45 -17.95 32.29
N PRO A 154 -35.45 -17.27 31.13
CA PRO A 154 -34.70 -16.03 30.97
C PRO A 154 -35.20 -14.96 31.93
N GLN A 155 -34.27 -14.31 32.63
CA GLN A 155 -34.51 -13.13 33.48
C GLN A 155 -33.89 -11.85 32.90
N THR A 156 -33.04 -12.01 31.89
CA THR A 156 -32.38 -10.90 31.20
C THR A 156 -32.43 -11.17 29.71
N SER A 157 -32.65 -10.11 28.94
CA SER A 157 -32.52 -10.18 27.50
C SER A 157 -31.78 -8.95 26.98
N ILE A 158 -31.22 -9.06 25.77
CA ILE A 158 -30.52 -7.98 25.11
C ILE A 158 -31.14 -7.82 23.74
N THR A 159 -31.57 -6.61 23.40
CA THR A 159 -32.19 -6.38 22.09
C THR A 159 -31.21 -6.67 20.95
N PHE A 160 -31.72 -7.18 19.82
CA PHE A 160 -30.91 -7.39 18.62
C PHE A 160 -30.26 -6.08 18.14
N SER A 161 -30.92 -4.93 18.38
CA SER A 161 -30.37 -3.61 18.06
C SER A 161 -29.13 -3.28 18.90
N CYS A 162 -29.15 -3.55 20.21
CA CYS A 162 -27.99 -3.36 21.09
C CYS A 162 -26.82 -4.26 20.69
N LEU A 163 -27.07 -5.56 20.50
CA LEU A 163 -26.03 -6.49 20.05
C LEU A 163 -25.45 -6.11 18.69
N ARG A 164 -26.28 -5.68 17.74
CA ARG A 164 -25.85 -5.23 16.41
C ARG A 164 -25.04 -3.95 16.48
N GLN A 165 -25.49 -2.95 17.23
CA GLN A 165 -24.79 -1.68 17.39
C GLN A 165 -23.40 -1.91 17.99
N PHE A 166 -23.34 -2.66 19.10
CA PHE A 166 -22.05 -3.00 19.71
C PHE A 166 -21.15 -3.78 18.77
N HIS A 167 -21.69 -4.78 18.05
CA HIS A 167 -20.92 -5.57 17.08
C HIS A 167 -20.22 -4.65 16.07
N HIS A 168 -20.92 -3.68 15.47
CA HIS A 168 -20.32 -2.73 14.54
C HIS A 168 -19.28 -1.79 15.20
N ILE A 169 -19.58 -1.25 16.38
CA ILE A 169 -18.66 -0.37 17.11
C ILE A 169 -17.38 -1.12 17.51
N ASN A 170 -17.50 -2.36 17.96
CA ASN A 170 -16.35 -3.20 18.28
C ASN A 170 -15.54 -3.54 17.02
N CYS A 171 -16.18 -3.92 15.91
CA CYS A 171 -15.45 -4.21 14.68
C CYS A 171 -14.72 -2.97 14.11
N ILE A 172 -15.31 -1.78 14.17
CA ILE A 172 -14.71 -0.55 13.61
C ILE A 172 -13.71 0.07 14.58
N GLY A 173 -14.15 0.39 15.79
CA GLY A 173 -13.37 1.13 16.78
C GLY A 173 -12.55 0.26 17.73
N LYS A 174 -12.74 -1.08 17.70
CA LYS A 174 -12.16 -2.02 18.67
C LYS A 174 -12.50 -1.65 20.12
N LEU A 175 -13.63 -0.99 20.33
CA LEU A 175 -14.11 -0.56 21.64
C LEU A 175 -14.29 -1.79 22.55
N PRO A 176 -13.63 -1.85 23.71
CA PRO A 176 -13.83 -2.92 24.68
C PRO A 176 -15.29 -3.05 25.07
N ALA A 177 -15.78 -4.28 25.25
CA ALA A 177 -17.15 -4.53 25.68
C ALA A 177 -17.47 -3.89 27.04
N TYR A 178 -16.46 -3.76 27.92
CA TYR A 178 -16.59 -3.08 29.20
C TYR A 178 -17.00 -1.62 29.03
N ASP A 179 -16.32 -0.87 28.15
CA ASP A 179 -16.57 0.57 27.98
C ASP A 179 -17.96 0.82 27.38
N TYR A 180 -18.38 -0.01 26.41
CA TYR A 180 -19.74 0.09 25.86
C TYR A 180 -20.81 -0.22 26.90
N TYR A 181 -20.63 -1.29 27.68
CA TYR A 181 -21.56 -1.62 28.76
C TYR A 181 -21.56 -0.55 29.86
N LEU A 182 -20.40 -0.01 30.22
CA LEU A 182 -20.26 1.08 31.18
C LEU A 182 -20.99 2.34 30.69
N ALA A 183 -20.95 2.64 29.39
CA ALA A 183 -21.74 3.72 28.81
C ALA A 183 -23.24 3.48 29.02
N LEU A 184 -23.76 2.28 28.72
CA LEU A 184 -25.17 1.93 28.98
C LEU A 184 -25.52 2.03 30.48
N PHE A 185 -24.63 1.58 31.35
CA PHE A 185 -24.79 1.65 32.80
C PHE A 185 -24.85 3.11 33.28
N LEU A 186 -23.92 3.96 32.82
CA LEU A 186 -23.84 5.38 33.19
C LEU A 186 -25.02 6.17 32.63
N MET A 187 -25.44 5.93 31.38
CA MET A 187 -26.65 6.50 30.80
C MET A 187 -27.89 6.17 31.62
N THR A 188 -28.00 4.93 32.10
CA THR A 188 -29.12 4.51 32.96
C THR A 188 -29.03 5.17 34.34
N LYS A 189 -27.83 5.19 34.93
CA LYS A 189 -27.58 5.79 36.26
C LYS A 189 -27.83 7.29 36.27
N SER A 190 -27.41 8.02 35.23
CA SER A 190 -27.65 9.47 35.13
C SER A 190 -29.13 9.78 35.00
N ARG A 191 -29.87 8.97 34.21
CA ARG A 191 -31.33 9.11 34.05
C ARG A 191 -32.10 8.79 35.32
N GLN A 192 -31.88 7.63 35.93
CA GLN A 192 -32.64 7.18 37.11
C GLN A 192 -32.12 7.76 38.43
N ARG A 193 -30.94 8.38 38.42
CA ARG A 193 -30.17 8.77 39.62
C ARG A 193 -29.92 7.61 40.59
N LYS A 194 -30.01 6.37 40.11
CA LYS A 194 -29.80 5.12 40.86
C LYS A 194 -28.98 4.15 39.99
N PRO A 195 -28.02 3.42 40.57
CA PRO A 195 -27.26 2.44 39.80
C PRO A 195 -28.16 1.25 39.42
N PRO A 196 -28.22 0.85 38.14
CA PRO A 196 -28.92 -0.38 37.76
C PRO A 196 -28.17 -1.62 38.26
N LYS A 197 -28.84 -2.78 38.29
CA LYS A 197 -28.18 -4.06 38.62
C LYS A 197 -27.15 -4.40 37.56
N ASP A 198 -25.97 -4.88 37.99
CA ASP A 198 -24.92 -5.26 37.05
C ASP A 198 -25.29 -6.54 36.26
N ARG A 199 -25.09 -6.46 34.94
CA ARG A 199 -25.36 -7.48 33.93
C ARG A 199 -24.19 -7.61 32.93
N TYR A 200 -23.00 -7.09 33.24
CA TYR A 200 -21.86 -7.12 32.32
C TYR A 200 -21.49 -8.53 31.85
N ASN A 201 -21.36 -9.49 32.78
CA ASN A 201 -21.02 -10.89 32.43
C ASN A 201 -22.09 -11.54 31.53
N VAL A 202 -23.35 -11.14 31.70
CA VAL A 202 -24.47 -11.61 30.87
C VAL A 202 -24.38 -11.01 29.46
N PHE A 203 -24.04 -9.73 29.37
CA PHE A 203 -23.79 -9.05 28.10
C PHE A 203 -22.67 -9.72 27.32
N LEU A 204 -21.50 -9.95 27.96
CA LEU A 204 -20.36 -10.62 27.33
C LEU A 204 -20.73 -12.00 26.75
N ARG A 205 -21.40 -12.85 27.53
CA ARG A 205 -21.78 -14.20 27.07
C ARG A 205 -22.69 -14.12 25.85
N SER A 206 -23.72 -13.26 25.91
CA SER A 206 -24.72 -13.14 24.85
C SER A 206 -24.12 -12.53 23.58
N MET A 207 -23.16 -11.61 23.73
CA MET A 207 -22.40 -11.02 22.63
C MET A 207 -21.61 -12.06 21.84
N PHE A 208 -20.84 -12.94 22.51
CA PHE A 208 -20.10 -14.00 21.82
C PHE A 208 -21.02 -15.01 21.13
N GLN A 209 -22.11 -15.40 21.79
CA GLN A 209 -23.12 -16.29 21.17
C GLN A 209 -23.77 -15.62 19.95
N TRP A 210 -24.05 -14.33 20.02
CA TRP A 210 -24.56 -13.54 18.91
C TRP A 210 -23.57 -13.50 17.74
N TRP A 211 -22.30 -13.21 17.98
CA TRP A 211 -21.26 -13.21 16.92
C TRP A 211 -21.16 -14.56 16.23
N HIS A 212 -21.11 -15.64 16.99
CA HIS A 212 -21.12 -17.00 16.46
C HIS A 212 -22.34 -17.26 15.56
N LEU A 213 -23.55 -16.94 16.04
CA LEU A 213 -24.79 -17.09 15.25
C LEU A 213 -24.81 -16.22 14.00
N LYS A 214 -24.25 -15.02 14.06
CA LYS A 214 -24.12 -14.12 12.91
C LYS A 214 -23.18 -14.68 11.86
N MET A 215 -22.05 -15.25 12.27
CA MET A 215 -21.07 -15.86 11.38
C MET A 215 -21.66 -17.07 10.65
N VAL A 216 -22.28 -18.02 11.36
CA VAL A 216 -22.91 -19.21 10.74
C VAL A 216 -24.12 -18.85 9.87
N LYS A 217 -24.86 -17.79 10.24
CA LYS A 217 -25.97 -17.26 9.42
C LYS A 217 -25.46 -16.69 8.10
N ARG A 218 -24.42 -15.85 8.14
CA ARG A 218 -23.83 -15.21 6.95
C ARG A 218 -23.30 -16.23 5.93
N HIS A 219 -22.83 -17.39 6.38
CA HIS A 219 -22.34 -18.47 5.51
C HIS A 219 -23.40 -19.52 5.17
N GLY A 220 -24.67 -19.27 5.47
CA GLY A 220 -25.78 -20.13 5.04
C GLY A 220 -25.89 -21.47 5.77
N ARG A 221 -25.15 -21.71 6.86
CA ARG A 221 -25.24 -22.98 7.62
C ARG A 221 -26.64 -23.28 8.18
N GLY A 222 -27.45 -22.25 8.36
CA GLY A 222 -28.87 -22.39 8.71
C GLY A 222 -29.71 -23.14 7.66
N HIS A 223 -29.24 -23.25 6.40
CA HIS A 223 -29.98 -23.87 5.30
C HIS A 223 -29.61 -25.33 5.07
N HIS A 224 -28.41 -25.74 5.45
CA HIS A 224 -27.89 -27.08 5.23
C HIS A 224 -28.57 -28.11 6.14
N HIS A 225 -28.76 -29.34 5.66
CA HIS A 225 -29.39 -30.42 6.44
C HIS A 225 -28.55 -30.88 7.64
N LEU A 226 -27.21 -30.81 7.55
CA LEU A 226 -26.30 -31.08 8.67
C LEU A 226 -26.22 -29.95 9.72
N HIS A 227 -26.98 -28.86 9.55
CA HIS A 227 -27.02 -27.74 10.49
C HIS A 227 -25.63 -27.17 10.82
N ILE A 228 -25.46 -26.63 12.04
CA ILE A 228 -24.18 -26.07 12.52
C ILE A 228 -23.12 -27.18 12.70
N SER A 229 -23.52 -28.39 13.08
CA SER A 229 -22.61 -29.52 13.34
C SER A 229 -21.81 -29.97 12.11
N GLY A 230 -22.34 -29.79 10.91
CA GLY A 230 -21.63 -30.11 9.66
C GLY A 230 -20.77 -28.96 9.11
N THR A 231 -20.38 -27.97 9.93
CA THR A 231 -19.50 -26.87 9.50
C THR A 231 -18.07 -27.39 9.38
N LYS A 232 -17.43 -27.15 8.23
CA LYS A 232 -16.06 -27.61 7.95
C LYS A 232 -15.02 -26.58 8.40
N GLU A 233 -13.77 -27.02 8.50
CA GLU A 233 -12.61 -26.15 8.72
C GLU A 233 -12.59 -25.04 7.65
N GLY A 234 -12.47 -23.79 8.10
CA GLY A 234 -12.36 -22.61 7.24
C GLY A 234 -13.61 -22.22 6.46
N GLU A 235 -14.73 -22.95 6.59
CA GLU A 235 -15.96 -22.70 5.80
C GLU A 235 -16.59 -21.33 6.07
N LEU A 236 -16.32 -20.74 7.25
CA LEU A 236 -16.88 -19.46 7.69
C LEU A 236 -15.95 -18.26 7.45
N ALA A 237 -14.89 -18.42 6.65
CA ALA A 237 -14.03 -17.32 6.22
C ALA A 237 -14.51 -16.73 4.88
N GLU A 238 -14.42 -15.41 4.75
CA GLU A 238 -14.73 -14.72 3.49
C GLU A 238 -13.57 -14.92 2.51
N LEU A 239 -13.87 -15.53 1.36
CA LEU A 239 -12.88 -15.77 0.31
C LEU A 239 -12.59 -14.49 -0.49
N CYS A 240 -11.35 -14.35 -0.96
CA CYS A 240 -10.97 -13.26 -1.85
C CYS A 240 -11.61 -13.47 -3.24
N PRO A 241 -12.52 -12.58 -3.70
CA PRO A 241 -13.22 -12.75 -4.98
C PRO A 241 -12.33 -12.45 -6.21
N ALA A 242 -11.22 -11.74 -6.00
CA ALA A 242 -10.25 -11.40 -7.04
C ALA A 242 -9.15 -12.47 -7.23
N CYS A 243 -8.97 -13.37 -6.27
CA CYS A 243 -8.05 -14.50 -6.39
C CYS A 243 -8.65 -15.62 -7.24
N PRO A 244 -7.82 -16.53 -7.79
CA PRO A 244 -8.34 -17.75 -8.42
C PRO A 244 -9.04 -18.63 -7.37
N GLN A 245 -10.30 -18.98 -7.61
CA GLN A 245 -11.13 -19.83 -6.77
C GLN A 245 -11.82 -20.88 -7.66
N GLU A 246 -11.33 -22.11 -7.62
CA GLU A 246 -11.87 -23.22 -8.42
C GLU A 246 -13.36 -23.46 -8.07
N GLY A 247 -14.19 -23.60 -9.11
CA GLY A 247 -15.65 -23.74 -8.98
C GLY A 247 -16.40 -22.44 -8.67
N TRP A 248 -15.71 -21.31 -8.48
CA TRP A 248 -16.34 -20.01 -8.21
C TRP A 248 -16.12 -18.98 -9.32
N ASN A 249 -14.88 -18.76 -9.74
CA ASN A 249 -14.57 -17.66 -10.67
C ASN A 249 -13.56 -18.01 -11.76
N LEU A 250 -13.16 -19.27 -11.85
CA LEU A 250 -12.28 -19.77 -12.90
C LEU A 250 -13.10 -20.29 -14.10
N PRO A 251 -12.66 -20.01 -15.34
CA PRO A 251 -13.33 -20.52 -16.54
C PRO A 251 -13.16 -22.03 -16.68
N VAL A 252 -14.02 -22.65 -17.49
CA VAL A 252 -13.88 -24.06 -17.86
C VAL A 252 -12.56 -24.26 -18.61
N GLY A 253 -11.82 -25.33 -18.29
CA GLY A 253 -10.54 -25.63 -18.96
C GLY A 253 -9.36 -24.74 -18.53
N TRP A 254 -9.47 -23.99 -17.43
CA TRP A 254 -8.40 -23.09 -16.93
C TRP A 254 -7.04 -23.78 -16.73
N LYS A 255 -7.03 -25.10 -16.49
CA LYS A 255 -5.81 -25.94 -16.35
C LYS A 255 -5.06 -26.16 -17.68
N LEU A 256 -5.70 -25.92 -18.82
CA LEU A 256 -5.13 -26.11 -20.17
C LEU A 256 -4.58 -24.81 -20.79
N VAL A 257 -4.47 -23.74 -19.99
CA VAL A 257 -3.98 -22.45 -20.48
C VAL A 257 -2.52 -22.56 -20.92
N ALA A 258 -2.13 -21.78 -21.94
CA ALA A 258 -0.76 -21.71 -22.42
C ALA A 258 0.21 -21.38 -21.27
N LYS A 259 1.43 -21.95 -21.32
CA LYS A 259 2.48 -21.76 -20.29
C LYS A 259 2.73 -20.28 -19.98
N THR A 260 2.73 -19.43 -21.00
CA THR A 260 2.92 -17.98 -20.91
C THR A 260 1.82 -17.26 -20.14
N LEU A 261 0.66 -17.86 -19.90
CA LEU A 261 -0.49 -17.25 -19.22
C LEU A 261 -0.88 -17.98 -17.92
N LEU A 262 -0.10 -18.97 -17.48
CA LEU A 262 -0.34 -19.73 -16.23
C LEU A 262 -0.50 -18.79 -15.01
N PHE A 263 0.24 -17.69 -15.01
CA PHE A 263 0.24 -16.70 -13.95
C PHE A 263 -1.14 -16.06 -13.69
N LYS A 264 -2.05 -16.06 -14.68
CA LYS A 264 -3.44 -15.59 -14.50
C LYS A 264 -4.15 -16.35 -13.38
N TYR A 265 -3.82 -17.64 -13.22
CA TYR A 265 -4.44 -18.54 -12.25
C TYR A 265 -3.48 -18.91 -11.10
N ALA A 266 -2.38 -18.18 -10.96
CA ALA A 266 -1.48 -18.33 -9.83
C ALA A 266 -2.06 -17.69 -8.55
N LYS A 267 -1.71 -18.28 -7.40
CA LYS A 267 -2.09 -17.79 -6.07
C LYS A 267 -0.92 -17.00 -5.49
N PHE A 268 -1.20 -15.81 -4.97
CA PHE A 268 -0.21 -15.01 -4.24
C PHE A 268 -0.53 -15.07 -2.74
N LEU A 269 0.42 -15.56 -1.95
CA LEU A 269 0.31 -15.69 -0.50
C LEU A 269 1.43 -14.88 0.15
N ALA A 270 1.06 -13.99 1.07
CA ALA A 270 2.00 -13.30 1.93
C ALA A 270 1.95 -13.92 3.33
N LEU A 271 3.12 -14.13 3.93
CA LEU A 271 3.28 -14.68 5.28
C LEU A 271 4.09 -13.71 6.14
N ASP A 272 3.71 -13.60 7.40
CA ASP A 272 4.40 -12.76 8.40
C ASP A 272 3.92 -13.09 9.83
N ALA A 273 4.69 -12.68 10.83
CA ALA A 273 4.39 -12.80 12.24
C ALA A 273 4.18 -11.45 12.95
N ASN A 274 3.06 -11.32 13.65
CA ASN A 274 2.69 -10.12 14.39
C ASN A 274 2.78 -10.31 15.91
N PHE A 275 3.74 -9.61 16.53
CA PHE A 275 4.02 -9.67 17.97
C PHE A 275 3.21 -8.69 18.84
N ARG A 276 2.27 -7.92 18.26
CA ARG A 276 1.39 -7.01 19.02
C ARG A 276 0.17 -7.74 19.60
N LEU A 277 -0.33 -8.78 18.93
CA LEU A 277 -1.53 -9.54 19.32
C LEU A 277 -1.25 -10.57 20.44
N ARG A 278 -0.64 -10.11 21.54
CA ARG A 278 -0.28 -10.90 22.71
C ARG A 278 -1.51 -11.31 23.52
N ASN A 279 -1.40 -12.38 24.31
CA ASN A 279 -2.45 -12.80 25.23
C ASN A 279 -1.89 -13.28 26.56
N LYS A 280 -2.45 -12.81 27.68
CA LYS A 280 -2.05 -13.21 29.03
C LYS A 280 -2.76 -14.49 29.50
N ILE A 281 -2.16 -15.15 30.46
CA ILE A 281 -2.74 -16.32 31.13
C ILE A 281 -3.75 -15.84 32.20
N VAL A 282 -4.95 -15.45 31.77
CA VAL A 282 -6.02 -14.91 32.65
C VAL A 282 -7.21 -15.87 32.86
N SER A 283 -7.36 -16.90 32.03
CA SER A 283 -8.47 -17.86 32.04
C SER A 283 -8.03 -19.20 31.42
N ASN A 284 -8.95 -20.14 31.19
CA ASN A 284 -8.69 -21.42 30.54
C ASN A 284 -9.81 -21.80 29.56
N ASP A 285 -9.60 -22.86 28.76
CA ASP A 285 -10.53 -23.31 27.72
C ASP A 285 -11.89 -23.76 28.31
N TYR A 286 -11.93 -24.24 29.56
CA TYR A 286 -13.19 -24.59 30.25
C TYR A 286 -14.06 -23.36 30.57
N LYS A 287 -13.46 -22.29 31.11
CA LYS A 287 -14.17 -21.04 31.45
C LYS A 287 -14.43 -20.16 30.21
N SER A 288 -13.68 -20.37 29.14
CA SER A 288 -13.73 -19.58 27.90
C SER A 288 -13.61 -20.52 26.69
N PRO A 289 -14.66 -21.34 26.42
CA PRO A 289 -14.63 -22.27 25.31
C PRO A 289 -14.77 -21.55 23.97
N THR A 290 -14.11 -22.08 22.95
CA THR A 290 -14.28 -21.65 21.56
C THR A 290 -15.55 -22.29 20.99
N LEU A 291 -16.47 -21.49 20.47
CA LEU A 291 -17.76 -22.02 19.95
C LEU A 291 -17.66 -22.66 18.56
N GLY A 292 -16.59 -22.41 17.81
CA GLY A 292 -16.36 -22.94 16.47
C GLY A 292 -14.86 -23.02 16.15
N PRO A 293 -14.10 -23.92 16.81
CA PRO A 293 -12.66 -24.00 16.63
C PRO A 293 -12.30 -24.36 15.18
N GLY A 294 -11.44 -23.57 14.55
CA GLY A 294 -11.00 -23.80 13.18
C GLY A 294 -12.06 -23.53 12.10
N TRP A 295 -13.23 -22.96 12.41
CA TRP A 295 -14.29 -22.78 11.41
C TRP A 295 -14.07 -21.56 10.50
N ALA A 296 -13.19 -20.62 10.85
CA ALA A 296 -12.95 -19.39 10.10
C ALA A 296 -11.46 -19.11 9.84
N TYR A 297 -10.85 -18.14 10.52
CA TYR A 297 -9.50 -17.65 10.22
C TYR A 297 -8.44 -18.31 11.08
N LEU A 298 -8.73 -18.58 12.35
CA LEU A 298 -7.79 -19.32 13.18
C LEU A 298 -7.66 -20.77 12.71
N VAL A 299 -6.44 -21.31 12.81
CA VAL A 299 -6.16 -22.74 12.60
C VAL A 299 -6.93 -23.62 13.61
N PRO A 300 -7.25 -24.88 13.27
CA PRO A 300 -7.84 -25.82 14.22
C PRO A 300 -6.94 -26.00 15.44
N GLN A 301 -7.40 -25.50 16.59
CA GLN A 301 -6.55 -25.28 17.76
C GLN A 301 -5.99 -26.57 18.37
N GLU A 302 -6.75 -27.67 18.36
CA GLU A 302 -6.33 -28.96 18.92
C GLU A 302 -5.22 -29.57 18.06
N ALA A 303 -5.48 -29.79 16.77
CA ALA A 303 -4.48 -30.30 15.83
C ALA A 303 -3.21 -29.43 15.77
N TYR A 304 -3.36 -28.11 15.88
CA TYR A 304 -2.22 -27.20 15.90
C TYR A 304 -1.37 -27.34 17.17
N LYS A 305 -2.00 -27.48 18.35
CA LYS A 305 -1.28 -27.69 19.62
C LYS A 305 -0.53 -29.03 19.61
N GLU A 306 -1.20 -30.11 19.20
CA GLU A 306 -0.59 -31.44 19.08
C GLU A 306 0.60 -31.44 18.12
N TYR A 307 0.49 -30.71 17.01
CA TYR A 307 1.59 -30.56 16.07
C TYR A 307 2.80 -29.84 16.69
N ILE A 308 2.56 -28.71 17.36
CA ILE A 308 3.63 -27.89 17.96
C ILE A 308 4.36 -28.63 19.10
N GLU A 309 3.70 -29.53 19.81
CA GLU A 309 4.30 -30.33 20.89
C GLU A 309 5.48 -31.20 20.41
N ASN A 310 5.53 -31.55 19.12
CA ASN A 310 6.66 -32.28 18.54
C ASN A 310 7.90 -31.41 18.29
N PHE A 311 7.78 -30.08 18.41
CA PHE A 311 8.83 -29.10 18.06
C PHE A 311 9.18 -28.18 19.24
N VAL A 312 9.07 -28.66 20.47
CA VAL A 312 9.32 -27.86 21.69
C VAL A 312 10.76 -27.33 21.77
N ASP A 313 11.73 -28.10 21.29
CA ASP A 313 13.16 -27.73 21.28
C ASP A 313 13.57 -26.86 20.09
N GLU A 314 12.67 -26.61 19.14
CA GLU A 314 12.95 -25.78 17.97
C GLU A 314 13.21 -24.33 18.40
N LYS A 315 14.33 -23.76 17.94
CA LYS A 315 14.71 -22.37 18.22
C LYS A 315 13.97 -21.40 17.29
N GLU A 316 13.85 -20.16 17.73
CA GLU A 316 13.33 -19.07 16.90
C GLU A 316 14.19 -18.90 15.63
N MET A 317 13.54 -18.47 14.54
CA MET A 317 14.20 -18.27 13.25
C MET A 317 15.19 -17.09 13.35
N ASN A 318 16.39 -17.26 12.78
CA ASN A 318 17.34 -16.14 12.64
C ASN A 318 17.01 -15.36 11.36
N SER A 319 17.15 -14.04 11.32
CA SER A 319 17.04 -13.28 10.07
C SER A 319 18.40 -13.25 9.34
N CYS A 320 18.39 -13.10 8.01
CA CYS A 320 19.62 -12.90 7.21
C CYS A 320 20.23 -11.49 7.38
N SER A 321 19.88 -10.76 8.45
CA SER A 321 20.11 -9.32 8.62
C SER A 321 20.48 -8.95 10.07
N GLY A 322 21.11 -7.79 10.27
CA GLY A 322 21.50 -7.22 11.57
C GLY A 322 20.34 -6.81 12.52
N PHE A 323 19.10 -7.23 12.25
CA PHE A 323 17.92 -6.97 13.08
C PHE A 323 17.85 -7.82 14.36
N ALA A 324 18.87 -8.63 14.64
CA ALA A 324 18.99 -9.42 15.87
C ALA A 324 18.76 -8.59 17.15
N ALA A 325 19.14 -7.31 17.17
CA ALA A 325 18.96 -6.42 18.32
C ALA A 325 17.47 -6.15 18.65
N MET A 326 16.60 -6.07 17.64
CA MET A 326 15.16 -5.80 17.84
C MET A 326 14.41 -7.07 18.31
N PHE A 327 14.82 -8.24 17.81
CA PHE A 327 14.36 -9.55 18.30
C PHE A 327 14.77 -9.80 19.76
N LEU A 328 16.03 -9.48 20.12
CA LEU A 328 16.53 -9.58 21.49
C LEU A 328 15.78 -8.66 22.48
N ALA A 329 15.27 -7.52 22.03
CA ALA A 329 14.46 -6.62 22.85
C ALA A 329 13.07 -7.20 23.17
N ASN A 330 12.47 -7.96 22.25
CA ASN A 330 11.16 -8.60 22.45
C ASN A 330 11.18 -9.79 23.42
N LEU A 331 12.34 -10.44 23.59
CA LEU A 331 12.53 -11.58 24.50
C LEU A 331 12.43 -11.20 25.99
N LYS A 332 12.60 -9.92 26.37
CA LYS A 332 12.62 -9.49 27.78
C LYS A 332 11.23 -9.50 28.46
N ASN A 333 10.12 -9.65 27.71
CA ASN A 333 8.74 -9.48 28.23
C ASN A 333 7.79 -10.68 27.98
N VAL A 334 8.31 -11.93 28.01
CA VAL A 334 7.52 -13.14 27.69
C VAL A 334 6.88 -13.81 28.92
N LYS A 335 7.33 -13.50 30.15
CA LYS A 335 6.78 -14.12 31.37
C LYS A 335 5.30 -13.73 31.58
N GLY A 336 4.42 -14.72 31.74
CA GLY A 336 2.99 -14.54 32.00
C GLY A 336 2.08 -14.47 30.75
N LEU A 337 2.64 -14.68 29.55
CA LEU A 337 1.87 -14.74 28.30
C LEU A 337 1.57 -16.19 27.90
N ARG A 338 0.34 -16.42 27.41
CA ARG A 338 -0.04 -17.64 26.69
C ARG A 338 0.43 -17.58 25.24
N VAL A 339 0.34 -16.38 24.66
CA VAL A 339 0.60 -16.12 23.23
C VAL A 339 1.50 -14.89 23.13
N THR A 340 2.64 -15.03 22.45
CA THR A 340 3.62 -13.94 22.23
C THR A 340 3.31 -13.11 20.99
N GLY A 341 2.50 -13.64 20.08
CA GLY A 341 2.09 -13.02 18.83
C GLY A 341 1.24 -13.99 18.00
N VAL A 342 0.93 -13.63 16.76
CA VAL A 342 0.25 -14.52 15.82
C VAL A 342 1.03 -14.58 14.51
N GLY A 343 1.19 -15.76 13.95
CA GLY A 343 1.57 -15.93 12.55
C GLY A 343 0.34 -15.79 11.66
N GLY A 344 0.51 -15.26 10.46
CA GLY A 344 -0.59 -15.05 9.52
C GLY A 344 -0.20 -15.36 8.08
N CYS A 345 -1.21 -15.75 7.30
CA CYS A 345 -1.12 -15.80 5.85
C CYS A 345 -2.33 -15.09 5.21
N CYS A 346 -2.08 -14.23 4.22
CA CYS A 346 -3.14 -13.55 3.48
C CYS A 346 -2.84 -13.53 1.98
N CYS A 347 -3.84 -13.16 1.18
CA CYS A 347 -3.64 -12.85 -0.22
C CYS A 347 -2.59 -11.74 -0.41
N GLY A 348 -1.47 -12.08 -1.07
CA GLY A 348 -0.32 -11.21 -1.33
C GLY A 348 -0.56 -10.04 -2.28
N ARG A 349 -1.79 -9.87 -2.78
CA ARG A 349 -2.16 -8.75 -3.69
C ARG A 349 -3.35 -7.92 -3.23
N HIS A 350 -4.30 -8.56 -2.55
CA HIS A 350 -5.60 -7.98 -2.21
C HIS A 350 -5.82 -7.81 -0.71
N ARG A 351 -4.89 -8.26 0.14
CA ARG A 351 -4.97 -8.10 1.60
C ARG A 351 -6.25 -8.71 2.20
N VAL A 352 -6.58 -9.90 1.73
CA VAL A 352 -7.70 -10.70 2.26
C VAL A 352 -7.11 -11.89 2.99
N TRP A 353 -7.40 -12.04 4.27
CA TRP A 353 -6.96 -13.17 5.10
C TRP A 353 -7.55 -14.47 4.58
N GLU A 354 -6.73 -15.51 4.50
CA GLU A 354 -7.17 -16.81 4.02
C GLU A 354 -7.92 -17.60 5.12
N PRO A 355 -8.73 -18.61 4.75
CA PRO A 355 -9.28 -19.55 5.71
C PRO A 355 -8.17 -20.31 6.46
N ASN A 356 -8.33 -20.51 7.76
CA ASN A 356 -7.37 -21.20 8.64
C ASN A 356 -5.92 -20.71 8.51
N SER A 357 -5.73 -19.40 8.34
CA SER A 357 -4.45 -18.81 8.04
C SER A 357 -3.83 -18.02 9.20
N ILE A 358 -4.43 -18.04 10.38
CA ILE A 358 -3.93 -17.37 11.59
C ILE A 358 -3.61 -18.40 12.67
N GLY A 359 -2.38 -18.40 13.18
CA GLY A 359 -1.94 -19.29 14.25
C GLY A 359 -1.31 -18.52 15.41
N ASP A 360 -1.65 -18.89 16.64
CA ASP A 360 -1.03 -18.33 17.83
C ASP A 360 0.45 -18.79 17.94
N LEU A 361 1.32 -17.87 18.34
CA LEU A 361 2.75 -18.12 18.59
C LEU A 361 2.99 -18.32 20.09
N GLN A 362 3.57 -19.45 20.48
CA GLN A 362 3.81 -19.80 21.89
C GLN A 362 5.11 -19.18 22.40
N LYS A 363 6.14 -19.12 21.56
CA LYS A 363 7.48 -18.63 21.91
C LYS A 363 8.18 -18.09 20.66
N GLY A 364 7.79 -16.88 20.28
CA GLY A 364 8.30 -16.24 19.06
C GLY A 364 7.84 -16.96 17.79
N GLU A 365 8.41 -16.57 16.67
CA GLU A 365 8.18 -17.17 15.36
C GLU A 365 9.14 -18.35 15.12
N ARG A 366 8.62 -19.50 14.71
CA ARG A 366 9.36 -20.74 14.43
C ARG A 366 8.87 -21.36 13.11
N TYR A 367 9.69 -22.24 12.50
CA TYR A 367 9.31 -22.87 11.24
C TYR A 367 8.04 -23.70 11.39
N CYS A 368 7.91 -24.50 12.46
CA CYS A 368 6.71 -25.29 12.71
C CYS A 368 5.42 -24.45 12.72
N ASN A 369 5.45 -23.24 13.30
CA ASN A 369 4.30 -22.36 13.36
C ASN A 369 3.86 -21.94 11.95
N MET A 370 4.80 -21.45 11.13
CA MET A 370 4.50 -20.94 9.78
C MET A 370 4.22 -22.06 8.78
N ASP A 371 4.90 -23.21 8.91
CA ASP A 371 4.65 -24.42 8.13
C ASP A 371 3.19 -24.89 8.29
N PHE A 372 2.69 -24.99 9.53
CA PHE A 372 1.31 -25.42 9.79
C PHE A 372 0.27 -24.40 9.29
N ILE A 373 0.54 -23.10 9.46
CA ILE A 373 -0.34 -22.03 8.99
C ILE A 373 -0.43 -22.04 7.45
N PHE A 374 0.71 -22.14 6.78
CA PHE A 374 0.78 -22.22 5.33
C PHE A 374 0.05 -23.47 4.81
N TRP A 375 0.35 -24.63 5.40
CA TRP A 375 -0.30 -25.89 5.06
C TRP A 375 -1.82 -25.81 5.24
N SER A 376 -2.29 -25.32 6.38
CA SER A 376 -3.74 -25.17 6.66
C SER A 376 -4.43 -24.29 5.62
N THR A 377 -3.71 -23.29 5.09
CA THR A 377 -4.22 -22.36 4.07
C THR A 377 -4.38 -23.02 2.70
N ILE A 378 -3.46 -23.90 2.31
CA ILE A 378 -3.45 -24.54 0.96
C ILE A 378 -4.09 -25.92 0.92
N LYS A 379 -4.34 -26.54 2.08
CA LYS A 379 -4.94 -27.87 2.24
C LYS A 379 -6.24 -27.97 1.42
N GLY A 380 -6.31 -28.97 0.54
CA GLY A 380 -7.49 -29.26 -0.27
C GLY A 380 -7.78 -28.28 -1.41
N LYS A 381 -6.84 -27.37 -1.73
CA LYS A 381 -6.95 -26.42 -2.86
C LYS A 381 -5.96 -26.79 -3.96
N GLU A 382 -6.32 -26.54 -5.21
CA GLU A 382 -5.47 -26.74 -6.39
C GLU A 382 -5.17 -25.41 -7.08
N TYR A 383 -3.89 -25.13 -7.31
CA TYR A 383 -3.37 -23.95 -8.00
C TYR A 383 -2.37 -24.37 -9.07
N LEU A 384 -2.20 -23.58 -10.13
CA LEU A 384 -1.15 -23.87 -11.13
C LEU A 384 0.23 -23.45 -10.63
N ASN A 385 0.29 -22.36 -9.87
CA ASN A 385 1.50 -21.89 -9.20
C ASN A 385 1.11 -21.11 -7.93
N ILE A 386 1.98 -21.13 -6.92
CA ILE A 386 1.86 -20.33 -5.69
C ILE A 386 3.10 -19.45 -5.54
N PHE A 387 2.90 -18.13 -5.64
CA PHE A 387 3.92 -17.15 -5.28
C PHE A 387 3.83 -16.85 -3.79
N ILE A 388 4.92 -17.09 -3.08
CA ILE A 388 5.06 -16.82 -1.65
C ILE A 388 5.87 -15.55 -1.45
N SER A 389 5.31 -14.64 -0.67
CA SER A 389 5.99 -13.44 -0.17
C SER A 389 6.25 -13.63 1.32
N TYR A 390 7.52 -13.72 1.71
CA TYR A 390 7.91 -13.84 3.11
C TYR A 390 9.31 -13.28 3.33
N ASP A 391 9.49 -12.50 4.39
CA ASP A 391 10.76 -11.85 4.74
C ASP A 391 11.92 -12.83 4.73
N ILE A 392 11.71 -14.02 5.28
CA ILE A 392 12.74 -15.04 5.41
C ILE A 392 12.54 -16.21 4.45
N SER A 393 11.89 -15.97 3.30
CA SER A 393 11.76 -16.92 2.19
C SER A 393 13.07 -17.63 1.84
N CYS A 394 14.19 -16.90 1.80
CA CYS A 394 15.50 -17.47 1.46
C CYS A 394 16.08 -18.46 2.48
N GLN A 395 15.53 -18.48 3.69
CA GLN A 395 15.86 -19.46 4.73
C GLN A 395 14.78 -20.53 4.83
N TRP A 396 13.52 -20.10 4.89
CA TRP A 396 12.36 -20.96 5.03
C TRP A 396 12.25 -21.97 3.88
N GLY A 397 12.50 -21.53 2.63
CA GLY A 397 12.40 -22.34 1.42
C GLY A 397 13.44 -23.47 1.30
N ARG A 398 14.62 -23.34 1.91
CA ARG A 398 15.75 -24.30 1.72
C ARG A 398 15.44 -25.74 2.12
N GLN A 399 14.79 -25.91 3.27
CA GLN A 399 14.39 -27.21 3.79
C GLN A 399 12.86 -27.38 3.80
N PHE A 400 12.15 -26.49 3.11
CA PHE A 400 10.69 -26.48 3.11
C PHE A 400 10.11 -27.84 2.70
N TRP A 401 10.58 -28.39 1.58
CA TRP A 401 10.10 -29.69 1.07
C TRP A 401 10.42 -30.86 2.00
N MET A 402 11.59 -30.84 2.66
CA MET A 402 11.92 -31.86 3.67
C MET A 402 10.97 -31.77 4.88
N ARG A 403 10.67 -30.55 5.35
CA ARG A 403 9.74 -30.35 6.46
C ARG A 403 8.31 -30.75 6.06
N MET A 404 7.86 -30.38 4.86
CA MET A 404 6.56 -30.76 4.34
C MET A 404 6.38 -32.28 4.17
N GLN A 405 7.44 -33.03 3.82
CA GLN A 405 7.40 -34.50 3.77
C GLN A 405 7.33 -35.16 5.15
N GLN A 406 7.75 -34.45 6.21
CA GLN A 406 7.64 -34.92 7.60
C GLN A 406 6.27 -34.61 8.22
N HIS A 407 5.45 -33.79 7.57
CA HIS A 407 4.04 -33.63 7.95
C HIS A 407 3.26 -34.92 7.66
N ASP A 408 2.09 -35.05 8.30
CA ASP A 408 1.19 -36.20 8.23
C ASP A 408 1.14 -36.86 6.82
N PRO A 409 1.59 -38.14 6.69
CA PRO A 409 1.61 -38.87 5.42
C PRO A 409 0.24 -39.07 4.76
N SER A 410 -0.86 -38.85 5.49
CA SER A 410 -2.23 -38.90 4.93
C SER A 410 -2.56 -37.72 4.02
N VAL A 411 -1.65 -36.74 3.90
CA VAL A 411 -1.85 -35.50 3.15
C VAL A 411 -0.84 -35.42 2.00
N GLU A 412 -1.18 -36.02 0.87
CA GLU A 412 -0.38 -35.96 -0.35
C GLU A 412 -0.31 -34.51 -0.87
N MET A 413 0.88 -33.89 -0.84
CA MET A 413 1.09 -32.59 -1.50
C MET A 413 0.96 -32.79 -3.01
N LYS A 414 -0.07 -32.19 -3.59
CA LYS A 414 -0.33 -32.19 -5.05
C LYS A 414 0.65 -31.33 -5.86
N TYR A 415 1.65 -30.74 -5.21
CA TYR A 415 2.55 -29.74 -5.79
C TYR A 415 3.99 -30.24 -5.70
N GLY A 416 4.71 -30.23 -6.83
CA GLY A 416 6.15 -30.47 -6.89
C GLY A 416 6.97 -29.20 -6.71
N LEU A 417 8.30 -29.31 -6.88
CA LEU A 417 9.26 -28.20 -6.80
C LEU A 417 8.87 -26.98 -7.66
N ASP A 418 8.29 -27.22 -8.84
CA ASP A 418 7.91 -26.17 -9.80
C ASP A 418 6.56 -25.48 -9.46
N GLY A 419 5.85 -25.95 -8.42
CA GLY A 419 4.52 -25.43 -8.07
C GLY A 419 4.50 -24.28 -7.06
N ILE A 420 5.64 -23.96 -6.45
CA ILE A 420 5.77 -22.91 -5.43
C ILE A 420 7.03 -22.07 -5.69
N THR A 421 6.85 -20.76 -5.85
CA THR A 421 7.94 -19.80 -6.02
C THR A 421 8.11 -18.95 -4.75
N PHE A 422 9.30 -18.99 -4.15
CA PHE A 422 9.62 -18.23 -2.94
C PHE A 422 10.21 -16.87 -3.29
N LEU A 423 9.62 -15.80 -2.75
CA LEU A 423 10.02 -14.42 -3.00
C LEU A 423 10.10 -13.64 -1.69
N ILE A 424 10.91 -12.58 -1.69
CA ILE A 424 11.07 -11.67 -0.56
C ILE A 424 10.37 -10.36 -0.90
N PRO A 425 9.55 -9.79 0.00
CA PRO A 425 8.91 -8.50 -0.21
C PRO A 425 9.90 -7.41 -0.64
N LYS A 426 9.49 -6.52 -1.55
CA LYS A 426 10.42 -5.57 -2.21
C LYS A 426 11.14 -4.63 -1.23
N PHE A 427 10.48 -4.25 -0.13
CA PHE A 427 11.07 -3.39 0.91
C PHE A 427 12.14 -4.15 1.68
N HIS A 428 11.85 -5.40 2.05
CA HIS A 428 12.73 -6.24 2.86
C HIS A 428 13.92 -6.79 2.05
N LEU A 429 13.76 -6.99 0.73
CA LEU A 429 14.77 -7.56 -0.16
C LEU A 429 16.15 -6.90 0.00
N ARG A 430 16.20 -5.59 0.21
CA ARG A 430 17.47 -4.84 0.35
C ARG A 430 18.27 -5.18 1.61
N ALA A 431 17.61 -5.67 2.65
CA ALA A 431 18.24 -6.06 3.91
C ALA A 431 18.86 -7.47 3.83
N HIS A 432 18.70 -8.18 2.72
CA HIS A 432 19.28 -9.50 2.50
C HIS A 432 20.67 -9.42 1.86
N ARG A 433 21.37 -10.56 1.87
CA ARG A 433 22.68 -10.73 1.23
C ARG A 433 22.59 -10.54 -0.30
N PRO A 434 23.68 -10.13 -0.98
CA PRO A 434 23.74 -9.93 -2.43
C PRO A 434 23.06 -11.02 -3.26
N ALA A 435 23.38 -12.29 -3.01
CA ALA A 435 22.80 -13.44 -3.72
C ALA A 435 21.26 -13.51 -3.66
N CYS A 436 20.60 -12.93 -2.66
CA CYS A 436 19.14 -12.94 -2.58
C CYS A 436 18.46 -11.92 -3.52
N HIS A 437 19.18 -10.87 -3.98
CA HIS A 437 18.58 -9.73 -4.69
C HIS A 437 18.12 -10.04 -6.11
N SER A 438 18.57 -11.16 -6.67
CA SER A 438 18.17 -11.65 -7.98
C SER A 438 17.21 -12.83 -7.82
N ASP A 439 17.59 -13.88 -7.08
CA ASP A 439 16.82 -15.12 -6.94
C ASP A 439 15.41 -14.96 -6.33
N TYR A 440 15.23 -14.00 -5.39
CA TYR A 440 13.98 -13.82 -4.64
C TYR A 440 13.22 -12.53 -5.01
N ASN A 441 13.50 -11.97 -6.19
CA ASN A 441 13.05 -10.64 -6.59
C ASN A 441 11.82 -10.66 -7.49
N PHE A 442 10.71 -10.10 -6.99
CA PHE A 442 9.45 -9.94 -7.74
C PHE A 442 9.60 -9.29 -9.13
N ASN A 443 10.55 -8.35 -9.29
CA ASN A 443 10.72 -7.63 -10.55
C ASN A 443 11.32 -8.51 -11.66
N TYR A 444 11.99 -9.61 -11.32
CA TYR A 444 12.65 -10.51 -12.27
C TYR A 444 11.88 -11.81 -12.44
N THR A 445 11.04 -12.20 -11.48
CA THR A 445 10.23 -13.42 -11.57
C THR A 445 9.04 -13.30 -12.53
N PRO A 446 8.93 -14.18 -13.55
CA PRO A 446 7.80 -14.22 -14.46
C PRO A 446 6.45 -14.46 -13.79
N GLY A 447 5.42 -13.77 -14.28
CA GLY A 447 4.04 -13.92 -13.82
C GLY A 447 3.68 -13.17 -12.54
N CYS A 448 4.63 -12.49 -11.90
CA CYS A 448 4.41 -11.75 -10.67
C CYS A 448 3.71 -10.40 -10.88
N GLY A 449 3.71 -9.86 -12.10
CA GLY A 449 3.27 -8.49 -12.36
C GLY A 449 4.05 -7.47 -11.52
N GLN A 450 3.37 -6.42 -11.05
CA GLN A 450 3.93 -5.41 -10.15
C GLN A 450 3.57 -5.66 -8.68
N THR A 451 3.59 -6.93 -8.26
CA THR A 451 3.34 -7.32 -6.87
C THR A 451 4.51 -6.87 -5.98
N HIS A 452 4.21 -6.16 -4.88
CA HIS A 452 5.23 -5.67 -3.94
C HIS A 452 5.49 -6.59 -2.74
N GLY A 453 4.57 -7.50 -2.42
CA GLY A 453 4.73 -8.49 -1.34
C GLY A 453 4.44 -8.01 0.09
N GLU A 454 4.32 -6.70 0.32
CA GLU A 454 4.16 -6.07 1.65
C GLU A 454 2.72 -6.00 2.19
N VAL A 455 1.72 -6.50 1.47
CA VAL A 455 0.31 -6.26 1.81
C VAL A 455 -0.11 -6.84 3.18
N ILE A 456 0.63 -7.82 3.71
CA ILE A 456 0.30 -8.42 5.01
C ILE A 456 0.47 -7.42 6.17
N GLU A 457 1.46 -6.51 6.07
CA GLU A 457 1.71 -5.45 7.05
C GLU A 457 0.55 -4.45 7.13
N GLU A 458 -0.01 -4.11 5.96
CA GLU A 458 -1.23 -3.30 5.89
C GLU A 458 -2.41 -4.01 6.57
N GLY A 459 -2.49 -5.34 6.44
CA GLY A 459 -3.48 -6.17 7.11
C GLY A 459 -3.34 -6.11 8.63
N TRP A 460 -2.11 -6.19 9.14
CA TRP A 460 -1.82 -6.07 10.57
C TRP A 460 -2.20 -4.72 11.14
N SER A 461 -2.02 -3.63 10.39
CA SER A 461 -2.40 -2.28 10.85
C SER A 461 -3.87 -2.20 11.32
N GLN A 462 -4.77 -2.96 10.68
CA GLN A 462 -6.20 -2.98 11.01
C GLN A 462 -6.50 -3.85 12.24
N SER A 463 -5.90 -5.03 12.33
CA SER A 463 -6.13 -5.97 13.43
C SER A 463 -5.40 -5.56 14.71
N ASN A 464 -4.28 -4.85 14.60
CA ASN A 464 -3.47 -4.36 15.73
C ASN A 464 -4.25 -3.46 16.69
N LYS A 465 -5.30 -2.78 16.21
CA LYS A 465 -6.20 -1.99 17.07
C LYS A 465 -6.94 -2.86 18.10
N ALA A 466 -7.07 -4.18 17.85
CA ALA A 466 -7.69 -5.12 18.77
C ALA A 466 -6.70 -5.71 19.80
N ALA A 467 -5.41 -5.37 19.72
CA ALA A 467 -4.38 -5.93 20.61
C ALA A 467 -4.68 -5.66 22.09
N SER A 468 -5.13 -4.45 22.44
CA SER A 468 -5.45 -4.07 23.82
C SER A 468 -6.59 -4.92 24.40
N GLN A 469 -7.70 -5.06 23.67
CA GLN A 469 -8.86 -5.83 24.15
C GLN A 469 -8.56 -7.34 24.19
N THR A 470 -7.85 -7.89 23.21
CA THR A 470 -7.57 -9.33 23.13
C THR A 470 -6.52 -9.81 24.13
N LYS A 471 -5.68 -8.89 24.64
CA LYS A 471 -4.62 -9.20 25.61
C LYS A 471 -5.12 -9.80 26.91
N GLU A 472 -6.25 -9.31 27.41
CA GLU A 472 -6.85 -9.69 28.69
C GLU A 472 -8.04 -10.67 28.53
N MET A 473 -8.27 -11.18 27.31
CA MET A 473 -9.34 -12.15 27.05
C MET A 473 -8.92 -13.59 27.35
N GLY A 474 -9.90 -14.42 27.73
CA GLY A 474 -9.73 -15.87 27.77
C GLY A 474 -9.53 -16.45 26.37
N PRO A 475 -8.99 -17.68 26.25
CA PRO A 475 -8.58 -18.26 24.97
C PRO A 475 -9.69 -18.31 23.93
N GLY A 476 -10.86 -18.88 24.25
CA GLY A 476 -11.96 -18.97 23.28
C GLY A 476 -12.61 -17.62 22.97
N THR A 477 -12.74 -16.75 23.97
CA THR A 477 -13.25 -15.37 23.74
C THR A 477 -12.32 -14.55 22.86
N ARG A 478 -10.99 -14.74 22.98
CA ARG A 478 -10.01 -14.11 22.10
C ARG A 478 -10.12 -14.65 20.68
N ALA A 479 -10.17 -15.98 20.52
CA ALA A 479 -10.29 -16.62 19.21
C ALA A 479 -11.53 -16.11 18.45
N MET A 480 -12.71 -16.10 19.09
CA MET A 480 -13.94 -15.58 18.48
C MET A 480 -13.87 -14.08 18.15
N THR A 481 -13.21 -13.28 18.99
CA THR A 481 -13.00 -11.84 18.70
C THR A 481 -12.10 -11.65 17.49
N LEU A 482 -11.02 -12.43 17.39
CA LEU A 482 -10.10 -12.37 16.27
C LEU A 482 -10.76 -12.83 14.97
N ASP A 483 -11.47 -13.96 14.97
CA ASP A 483 -12.22 -14.43 13.79
C ASP A 483 -13.19 -13.37 13.25
N ASP A 484 -13.93 -12.72 14.16
CA ASP A 484 -14.88 -11.67 13.77
C ASP A 484 -14.18 -10.39 13.29
N VAL A 485 -13.06 -10.01 13.91
CA VAL A 485 -12.22 -8.88 13.47
C VAL A 485 -11.63 -9.12 12.08
N PHE A 486 -11.02 -10.27 11.84
CA PHE A 486 -10.45 -10.63 10.53
C PHE A 486 -11.56 -10.73 9.47
N GLY A 487 -12.71 -11.32 9.83
CA GLY A 487 -13.88 -11.39 8.95
C GLY A 487 -14.43 -10.03 8.55
N PHE A 488 -14.49 -9.10 9.51
CA PHE A 488 -14.91 -7.73 9.21
C PHE A 488 -13.88 -6.98 8.34
N CYS A 489 -12.59 -7.13 8.62
CA CYS A 489 -11.51 -6.56 7.81
C CYS A 489 -11.54 -7.09 6.36
N ASN A 490 -11.77 -8.39 6.18
CA ASN A 490 -11.96 -9.00 4.87
C ASN A 490 -13.17 -8.41 4.17
N TRP A 491 -14.34 -8.38 4.84
CA TRP A 491 -15.55 -7.80 4.26
C TRP A 491 -15.33 -6.34 3.81
N GLN A 492 -14.76 -5.47 4.65
CA GLN A 492 -14.48 -4.08 4.29
C GLN A 492 -13.51 -3.95 3.11
N THR A 493 -12.45 -4.78 3.09
CA THR A 493 -11.48 -4.79 1.99
C THR A 493 -12.17 -5.21 0.69
N ILE A 494 -12.97 -6.26 0.74
CA ILE A 494 -13.73 -6.80 -0.40
C ILE A 494 -14.75 -5.79 -0.94
N GLN A 495 -15.44 -5.01 -0.08
CA GLN A 495 -16.43 -4.02 -0.52
C GLN A 495 -15.82 -2.90 -1.37
N ASN A 496 -14.56 -2.54 -1.14
CA ASN A 496 -13.88 -1.45 -1.86
C ASN A 496 -12.89 -1.96 -2.93
N LEU A 497 -12.73 -3.28 -3.07
CA LEU A 497 -11.63 -3.87 -3.82
C LEU A 497 -11.68 -3.52 -5.31
N ASP A 498 -12.86 -3.50 -5.93
CA ASP A 498 -12.99 -3.22 -7.36
C ASP A 498 -12.55 -1.79 -7.69
N GLN A 499 -12.83 -0.82 -6.82
CA GLN A 499 -12.37 0.57 -6.96
C GLN A 499 -10.85 0.70 -6.83
N VAL A 500 -10.26 -0.06 -5.91
CA VAL A 500 -8.80 -0.10 -5.76
C VAL A 500 -8.15 -0.72 -7.00
N LEU A 501 -8.69 -1.85 -7.48
CA LEU A 501 -8.19 -2.53 -8.68
C LEU A 501 -8.36 -1.67 -9.94
N GLY A 502 -9.50 -1.00 -10.11
CA GLY A 502 -9.72 -0.10 -11.24
C GLY A 502 -8.73 1.07 -11.27
N LYS A 503 -8.46 1.71 -10.11
CA LYS A 503 -7.41 2.74 -10.01
C LYS A 503 -6.02 2.19 -10.32
N ARG A 504 -5.69 0.99 -9.81
CA ARG A 504 -4.43 0.31 -10.12
C ARG A 504 -4.31 0.01 -11.61
N LEU A 505 -5.40 -0.40 -12.27
CA LEU A 505 -5.42 -0.73 -13.69
C LEU A 505 -5.14 0.49 -14.56
N ILE A 506 -5.77 1.64 -14.27
CA ILE A 506 -5.50 2.90 -14.97
C ILE A 506 -4.01 3.28 -14.87
N ASN A 507 -3.41 3.13 -13.69
CA ASN A 507 -1.99 3.41 -13.52
C ASN A 507 -1.12 2.37 -14.24
N ALA A 508 -1.46 1.09 -14.16
CA ALA A 508 -0.70 0.02 -14.80
C ALA A 508 -0.67 0.15 -16.33
N VAL A 509 -1.77 0.59 -16.95
CA VAL A 509 -1.82 0.88 -18.40
C VAL A 509 -0.85 2.00 -18.75
N LYS A 510 -0.89 3.13 -18.02
CA LYS A 510 0.02 4.25 -18.26
C LYS A 510 1.48 3.87 -18.13
N GLU A 511 1.82 3.12 -17.08
CA GLU A 511 3.19 2.67 -16.85
C GLU A 511 3.63 1.65 -17.90
N PHE A 512 2.74 0.73 -18.31
CA PHE A 512 3.02 -0.20 -19.41
C PHE A 512 3.33 0.53 -20.71
N ASP A 513 2.53 1.52 -21.10
CA ASP A 513 2.75 2.32 -22.32
C ASP A 513 4.12 3.02 -22.29
N LEU A 514 4.48 3.64 -21.16
CA LEU A 514 5.77 4.31 -20.99
C LEU A 514 6.93 3.32 -21.10
N HIS A 515 6.88 2.21 -20.36
CA HIS A 515 7.94 1.20 -20.37
C HIS A 515 8.05 0.47 -21.72
N PHE A 516 6.95 0.28 -22.44
CA PHE A 516 6.94 -0.30 -23.77
C PHE A 516 7.64 0.61 -24.78
N ILE A 517 7.28 1.90 -24.81
CA ILE A 517 7.90 2.89 -25.72
C ILE A 517 9.40 3.02 -25.41
N ASP A 518 9.78 3.08 -24.13
CA ASP A 518 11.18 3.16 -23.71
C ASP A 518 11.99 1.93 -24.13
N PHE A 519 11.44 0.73 -23.88
CA PHE A 519 12.10 -0.51 -24.24
C PHE A 519 12.22 -0.68 -25.75
N GLU A 520 11.16 -0.40 -26.52
CA GLU A 520 11.17 -0.55 -27.97
C GLU A 520 12.17 0.40 -28.65
N LYS A 521 12.33 1.63 -28.13
CA LYS A 521 13.38 2.55 -28.61
C LYS A 521 14.77 2.01 -28.32
N PHE A 522 14.99 1.49 -27.11
CA PHE A 522 16.27 0.94 -26.71
C PHE A 522 16.62 -0.35 -27.47
N ASP A 523 15.64 -1.24 -27.68
CA ASP A 523 15.78 -2.49 -28.45
C ASP A 523 16.15 -2.20 -29.90
N ARG A 524 15.42 -1.28 -30.56
CA ARG A 524 15.69 -0.88 -31.96
C ARG A 524 17.07 -0.24 -32.13
N ALA A 525 17.47 0.62 -31.21
CA ALA A 525 18.79 1.25 -31.25
C ALA A 525 19.91 0.21 -31.12
N LEU A 526 19.77 -0.73 -30.18
CA LEU A 526 20.75 -1.81 -30.00
C LEU A 526 20.75 -2.80 -31.16
N GLU A 527 19.60 -3.13 -31.73
CA GLU A 527 19.51 -4.00 -32.92
C GLU A 527 20.28 -3.40 -34.10
N SER A 528 20.21 -2.09 -34.31
CA SER A 528 20.97 -1.41 -35.38
C SER A 528 22.49 -1.46 -35.19
N LYS A 529 22.97 -1.58 -33.93
CA LYS A 529 24.39 -1.53 -33.58
C LYS A 529 25.03 -2.91 -33.39
N LEU A 530 24.33 -3.83 -32.71
CA LEU A 530 24.83 -5.15 -32.32
C LEU A 530 24.26 -6.28 -33.18
N GLY A 531 23.15 -6.03 -33.88
CA GLY A 531 22.42 -7.03 -34.64
C GLY A 531 21.47 -7.88 -33.77
N ARG A 532 20.42 -8.43 -34.40
CA ARG A 532 19.37 -9.19 -33.71
C ARG A 532 19.88 -10.47 -33.03
N ALA A 533 20.92 -11.10 -33.57
CA ALA A 533 21.48 -12.34 -33.04
C ALA A 533 21.98 -12.18 -31.60
N GLN A 534 22.67 -11.07 -31.29
CA GLN A 534 23.21 -10.80 -29.95
C GLN A 534 22.10 -10.57 -28.91
N LEU A 535 21.01 -9.92 -29.31
CA LEU A 535 19.86 -9.66 -28.44
C LEU A 535 19.07 -10.93 -28.14
N GLU A 536 18.95 -11.84 -29.12
CA GLU A 536 18.33 -13.15 -28.88
C GLU A 536 19.20 -14.04 -27.98
N GLU A 537 20.53 -13.95 -28.05
CA GLU A 537 21.42 -14.61 -27.09
C GLU A 537 21.19 -14.11 -25.65
N TRP A 538 21.06 -12.79 -25.46
CA TRP A 538 20.75 -12.24 -24.13
C TRP A 538 19.38 -12.67 -23.63
N LYS A 539 18.41 -12.84 -24.54
CA LYS A 539 17.08 -13.36 -24.20
C LYS A 539 17.15 -14.84 -23.80
N GLU A 540 17.92 -15.66 -24.52
CA GLU A 540 18.14 -17.06 -24.18
C GLU A 540 18.84 -17.22 -22.83
N MET A 541 19.78 -16.33 -22.49
CA MET A 541 20.41 -16.28 -21.18
C MET A 541 19.40 -15.98 -20.06
N VAL A 542 18.44 -15.07 -20.31
CA VAL A 542 17.32 -14.80 -19.38
C VAL A 542 16.43 -16.03 -19.22
N GLU A 543 16.01 -16.66 -20.32
CA GLU A 543 15.15 -17.83 -20.27
C GLU A 543 15.83 -19.02 -19.60
N THR A 544 17.14 -19.18 -19.77
CA THR A 544 17.93 -20.24 -19.11
C THR A 544 17.99 -20.00 -17.60
N TRP A 545 18.33 -18.78 -17.18
CA TRP A 545 18.41 -18.44 -15.75
C TRP A 545 17.03 -18.47 -15.05
N GLU A 546 15.96 -18.06 -15.72
CA GLU A 546 14.59 -18.14 -15.17
C GLU A 546 14.14 -19.59 -14.90
N ASN A 547 14.68 -20.57 -15.65
CA ASN A 547 14.42 -22.00 -15.42
C ASN A 547 15.37 -22.60 -14.39
N ASP A 548 16.62 -22.15 -14.33
CA ASP A 548 17.62 -22.60 -13.37
C ASP A 548 18.45 -21.43 -12.80
N HIS A 549 18.11 -21.02 -11.57
CA HIS A 549 18.82 -19.95 -10.87
C HIS A 549 20.26 -20.34 -10.43
N SER A 550 20.74 -21.56 -10.71
CA SER A 550 22.14 -21.94 -10.51
C SER A 550 23.06 -21.47 -11.64
N GLU A 551 22.49 -21.11 -12.79
CA GLU A 551 23.20 -20.53 -13.93
C GLU A 551 23.54 -19.05 -13.72
N ASP A 552 24.33 -18.49 -14.63
CA ASP A 552 24.79 -17.11 -14.53
C ASP A 552 23.65 -16.08 -14.61
N CYS A 553 23.57 -15.20 -13.60
CA CYS A 553 22.50 -14.22 -13.50
C CYS A 553 22.61 -13.12 -14.58
N PRO A 554 21.59 -12.93 -15.43
CA PRO A 554 21.62 -11.94 -16.50
C PRO A 554 21.37 -10.50 -16.03
N TYR A 555 20.95 -10.34 -14.78
CA TYR A 555 20.63 -9.04 -14.16
C TYR A 555 21.78 -8.47 -13.32
N GLU A 556 22.88 -9.21 -13.22
CA GLU A 556 24.10 -8.83 -12.50
C GLU A 556 25.28 -8.74 -13.45
N VAL A 557 26.22 -7.85 -13.11
CA VAL A 557 27.44 -7.64 -13.88
C VAL A 557 28.38 -8.81 -13.59
N GLN A 558 28.85 -9.50 -14.64
CA GLN A 558 29.83 -10.56 -14.50
C GLN A 558 31.21 -9.95 -14.26
N VAL A 559 31.76 -10.16 -13.07
CA VAL A 559 33.07 -9.62 -12.72
C VAL A 559 34.15 -10.59 -13.20
N GLU A 560 34.58 -10.44 -14.45
CA GLU A 560 35.84 -11.05 -14.88
C GLU A 560 37.04 -10.26 -14.33
N GLU A 561 37.98 -10.96 -13.69
CA GLU A 561 39.29 -10.40 -13.36
C GLU A 561 40.09 -10.17 -14.65
N LYS A 562 40.29 -8.90 -15.08
CA LYS A 562 41.64 -8.32 -15.31
C LYS A 562 41.69 -6.92 -15.97
N GLN A 563 42.85 -6.31 -15.69
CA GLN A 563 43.63 -5.31 -16.44
C GLN A 563 43.17 -3.83 -16.49
N SER A 564 43.54 -3.13 -15.41
CA SER A 564 44.15 -1.78 -15.36
C SER A 564 43.86 -0.80 -16.51
N PHE A 565 42.90 0.09 -16.24
CA PHE A 565 42.60 1.39 -16.85
C PHE A 565 43.82 2.30 -17.14
N ARG A 566 44.98 2.06 -16.53
CA ARG A 566 46.23 2.83 -16.79
C ARG A 566 46.95 2.44 -18.09
N GLN A 567 46.62 1.32 -18.72
CA GLN A 567 47.26 0.89 -19.97
C GLN A 567 46.63 1.59 -21.18
N ALA A 568 45.30 1.75 -21.21
CA ALA A 568 44.57 2.46 -22.28
C ALA A 568 44.84 3.98 -22.33
N GLN A 569 45.10 4.62 -21.17
CA GLN A 569 45.57 6.02 -21.10
C GLN A 569 46.98 6.21 -21.69
N LEU A 570 47.78 5.14 -21.76
CA LEU A 570 49.17 5.18 -22.23
C LEU A 570 49.24 5.00 -23.76
N ASP A 571 48.25 4.35 -24.37
CA ASP A 571 48.20 4.11 -25.81
C ASP A 571 47.49 5.25 -26.57
N LEU A 572 46.46 5.87 -25.99
CA LEU A 572 45.84 7.10 -26.52
C LEU A 572 46.79 8.32 -26.48
N ALA A 573 47.63 8.42 -25.45
CA ALA A 573 48.65 9.47 -25.34
C ALA A 573 49.82 9.27 -26.34
N LYS A 574 50.07 8.04 -26.79
CA LYS A 574 51.06 7.75 -27.84
C LYS A 574 50.51 8.04 -29.24
N GLU A 575 49.23 7.75 -29.49
CA GLU A 575 48.57 8.09 -30.76
C GLU A 575 48.40 9.60 -30.98
N GLU A 576 48.12 10.37 -29.92
CA GLU A 576 48.11 11.84 -29.98
C GLU A 576 49.51 12.41 -30.27
N HIS A 577 50.57 11.83 -29.68
CA HIS A 577 51.95 12.24 -29.93
C HIS A 577 52.39 11.96 -31.38
N GLU A 578 51.93 10.87 -31.99
CA GLU A 578 52.24 10.51 -33.37
C GLU A 578 51.45 11.31 -34.42
N LYS A 579 50.24 11.79 -34.09
CA LYS A 579 49.46 12.67 -34.96
C LYS A 579 50.03 14.10 -34.99
N ILE A 580 50.59 14.58 -33.88
CA ILE A 580 51.32 15.86 -33.82
C ILE A 580 52.62 15.81 -34.65
N MET A 581 53.30 14.66 -34.72
CA MET A 581 54.51 14.45 -35.52
C MET A 581 54.27 14.44 -37.05
N ARG A 582 53.02 14.32 -37.52
CA ARG A 582 52.66 14.29 -38.95
C ARG A 582 52.20 15.62 -39.55
N GLY A 583 52.17 16.69 -38.76
CA GLY A 583 52.11 18.06 -39.28
C GLY A 583 50.88 18.40 -40.12
N GLU A 584 49.69 17.95 -39.75
CA GLU A 584 48.45 18.35 -40.41
C GLU A 584 47.83 19.57 -39.71
N VAL A 585 47.97 20.73 -40.35
CA VAL A 585 47.30 21.98 -39.96
C VAL A 585 46.03 22.11 -40.78
N ILE A 586 44.88 22.01 -40.12
CA ILE A 586 43.59 22.37 -40.73
C ILE A 586 43.34 23.84 -40.42
N HIS A 587 43.35 24.67 -41.47
CA HIS A 587 42.95 26.06 -41.37
C HIS A 587 41.44 26.14 -41.10
N SER A 588 41.05 26.58 -39.90
CA SER A 588 39.70 27.09 -39.66
C SER A 588 39.65 28.57 -40.06
N SER A 589 38.60 28.94 -40.80
CA SER A 589 38.30 30.31 -41.19
C SER A 589 38.20 31.22 -39.95
N SER A 590 38.61 32.49 -40.06
CA SER A 590 38.77 33.37 -38.89
C SER A 590 37.48 33.63 -38.09
N LEU A 591 36.31 33.28 -38.64
CA LEU A 591 35.00 33.36 -37.97
C LEU A 591 34.72 32.17 -37.05
N CYS A 592 35.14 30.96 -37.43
CA CYS A 592 35.04 29.78 -36.55
C CYS A 592 35.95 29.91 -35.32
N VAL A 593 37.16 30.47 -35.51
CA VAL A 593 38.08 30.77 -34.40
C VAL A 593 37.45 31.74 -33.41
N PHE A 594 36.70 32.74 -33.90
CA PHE A 594 35.96 33.67 -33.05
C PHE A 594 34.86 32.95 -32.24
N LEU A 595 34.01 32.14 -32.88
CA LEU A 595 32.94 31.41 -32.19
C LEU A 595 33.50 30.41 -31.14
N VAL A 596 34.55 29.67 -31.49
CA VAL A 596 35.24 28.75 -30.57
C VAL A 596 35.83 29.50 -29.37
N ASN A 597 36.53 30.61 -29.60
CA ASN A 597 37.05 31.46 -28.51
C ASN A 597 35.93 31.96 -27.58
N GLY A 598 34.75 32.28 -28.14
CA GLY A 598 33.57 32.68 -27.37
C GLY A 598 33.00 31.56 -26.51
N ILE A 599 32.87 30.35 -27.06
CA ILE A 599 32.39 29.17 -26.34
C ILE A 599 33.37 28.78 -25.21
N GLU A 600 34.68 28.80 -25.45
CA GLU A 600 35.72 28.54 -24.45
C GLU A 600 35.74 29.60 -23.33
N LEU A 601 35.43 30.86 -23.67
CA LEU A 601 35.25 31.93 -22.70
C LEU A 601 34.04 31.67 -21.80
N GLN A 602 32.91 31.25 -22.36
CA GLN A 602 31.74 30.87 -21.54
C GLN A 602 32.06 29.67 -20.63
N GLU A 603 32.85 28.69 -21.09
CA GLU A 603 33.32 27.58 -20.27
C GLU A 603 34.21 28.06 -19.12
N SER A 604 35.10 29.02 -19.39
CA SER A 604 35.93 29.67 -18.36
C SER A 604 35.09 30.44 -17.33
N GLN A 605 34.02 31.13 -17.76
CA GLN A 605 33.06 31.80 -16.87
C GLN A 605 32.34 30.78 -15.97
N CYS A 606 31.80 29.73 -16.57
CA CYS A 606 31.05 28.68 -15.86
C CYS A 606 31.94 27.92 -14.85
N SER A 607 33.18 27.58 -15.22
CA SER A 607 34.14 26.93 -14.34
C SER A 607 34.44 27.78 -13.09
N LEU A 608 34.52 29.11 -13.25
CA LEU A 608 34.73 30.02 -12.13
C LEU A 608 33.48 30.14 -11.24
N THR A 609 32.28 30.21 -11.84
CA THR A 609 31.01 30.18 -11.10
C THR A 609 30.86 28.90 -10.27
N LEU A 610 31.14 27.73 -10.87
CA LEU A 610 31.13 26.45 -10.17
C LEU A 610 32.14 26.40 -9.03
N TYR A 611 33.35 26.92 -9.25
CA TYR A 611 34.37 26.97 -8.20
C TYR A 611 33.95 27.84 -7.01
N LEU A 612 33.27 28.96 -7.27
CA LEU A 612 32.72 29.86 -6.25
C LEU A 612 31.58 29.21 -5.46
N LEU A 613 30.68 28.50 -6.14
CA LEU A 613 29.58 27.77 -5.50
C LEU A 613 30.08 26.59 -4.65
N THR A 614 31.12 25.88 -5.11
CA THR A 614 31.64 24.68 -4.42
C THR A 614 32.55 25.01 -3.24
N ASN A 615 33.17 26.20 -3.19
CA ASN A 615 34.18 26.56 -2.19
C ASN A 615 33.79 27.81 -1.37
N ASN A 616 32.55 27.86 -0.90
CA ASN A 616 32.05 28.93 -0.04
C ASN A 616 31.97 28.45 1.42
N PRO A 617 32.56 29.14 2.41
CA PRO A 617 33.39 30.35 2.32
C PRO A 617 34.81 30.09 1.82
N LEU A 618 35.35 31.05 1.06
CA LEU A 618 36.70 30.97 0.48
C LEU A 618 37.77 31.24 1.54
N SER A 619 38.81 30.40 1.59
CA SER A 619 40.03 30.72 2.34
C SER A 619 40.79 31.90 1.69
N PRO A 620 41.67 32.61 2.43
CA PRO A 620 42.45 33.73 1.88
C PRO A 620 43.28 33.36 0.63
N THR A 621 43.78 32.13 0.58
CA THR A 621 44.55 31.59 -0.56
C THR A 621 43.65 31.33 -1.77
N GLN A 622 42.44 30.79 -1.55
CA GLN A 622 41.45 30.57 -2.60
C GLN A 622 40.85 31.89 -3.09
N ALA A 623 40.65 32.87 -2.21
CA ALA A 623 40.19 34.21 -2.58
C ALA A 623 41.20 34.92 -3.50
N LEU A 624 42.50 34.77 -3.23
CA LEU A 624 43.57 35.26 -4.13
C LEU A 624 43.54 34.55 -5.49
N GLU A 625 43.32 33.24 -5.52
CA GLU A 625 43.22 32.47 -6.75
C GLU A 625 42.00 32.89 -7.58
N VAL A 626 40.84 33.03 -6.94
CA VAL A 626 39.62 33.56 -7.56
C VAL A 626 39.88 34.93 -8.15
N GLN A 627 40.54 35.83 -7.43
CA GLN A 627 40.84 37.18 -7.93
C GLN A 627 41.77 37.15 -9.15
N LYS A 628 42.76 36.25 -9.18
CA LYS A 628 43.64 36.03 -10.35
C LYS A 628 42.84 35.50 -11.54
N ARG A 629 41.96 34.51 -11.33
CA ARG A 629 41.07 33.97 -12.37
C ARG A 629 40.11 35.03 -12.89
N ARG A 630 39.46 35.82 -12.02
CA ARG A 630 38.61 36.96 -12.39
C ARG A 630 39.35 37.99 -13.23
N THR A 631 40.58 38.35 -12.84
CA THR A 631 41.40 39.33 -13.58
C THR A 631 41.79 38.81 -14.97
N SER A 632 42.18 37.54 -15.07
CA SER A 632 42.50 36.90 -16.36
C SER A 632 41.27 36.78 -17.26
N LEU A 633 40.14 36.38 -16.68
CA LEU A 633 38.86 36.26 -17.38
C LEU A 633 38.39 37.62 -17.91
N LEU A 634 38.45 38.67 -17.08
CA LEU A 634 38.08 40.02 -17.47
C LEU A 634 38.90 40.52 -18.67
N LYS A 635 40.21 40.26 -18.70
CA LYS A 635 41.08 40.62 -19.84
C LYS A 635 40.64 39.92 -21.14
N ARG A 636 40.39 38.61 -21.06
CA ARG A 636 39.95 37.81 -22.22
C ARG A 636 38.56 38.24 -22.70
N VAL A 637 37.63 38.54 -21.77
CA VAL A 637 36.29 39.04 -22.09
C VAL A 637 36.34 40.43 -22.76
N GLN A 638 37.19 41.33 -22.27
CA GLN A 638 37.39 42.65 -22.88
C GLN A 638 37.96 42.56 -24.29
N GLN A 639 38.94 41.69 -24.49
CA GLN A 639 39.51 41.43 -25.82
C GLN A 639 38.45 40.84 -26.76
N PHE A 640 37.75 39.79 -26.33
CA PHE A 640 36.67 39.15 -27.10
C PHE A 640 35.55 40.11 -27.48
N ARG A 641 35.13 40.99 -26.56
CA ARG A 641 34.10 42.01 -26.84
C ARG A 641 34.55 43.03 -27.88
N THR A 642 35.84 43.36 -27.93
CA THR A 642 36.39 44.25 -28.96
C THR A 642 36.29 43.59 -30.34
N ASP A 643 36.59 42.30 -30.42
CA ASP A 643 36.46 41.50 -31.64
C ASP A 643 34.99 41.27 -32.03
N ALA A 644 34.11 41.04 -31.05
CA ALA A 644 32.66 40.89 -31.26
C ALA A 644 32.01 42.16 -31.83
N LEU A 645 32.44 43.34 -31.37
CA LEU A 645 31.98 44.64 -31.88
C LEU A 645 32.40 44.92 -33.33
N LEU A 646 33.47 44.27 -33.82
CA LEU A 646 33.92 44.36 -35.20
C LEU A 646 33.13 43.43 -36.14
N LEU A 647 32.67 42.29 -35.62
CA LEU A 647 31.92 41.26 -36.36
C LEU A 647 30.40 41.45 -36.31
N LEU A 648 29.89 42.26 -35.40
CA LEU A 648 28.49 42.67 -35.35
C LEU A 648 28.34 44.00 -36.12
N GLU A 649 27.66 43.99 -37.28
CA GLU A 649 27.66 45.12 -38.21
C GLU A 649 27.14 46.41 -37.53
N THR A 650 27.94 47.48 -37.60
CA THR A 650 27.78 48.74 -36.83
C THR A 650 26.55 49.59 -37.22
N THR A 651 25.75 49.14 -38.17
CA THR A 651 24.49 49.78 -38.63
C THR A 651 23.28 49.51 -37.70
N SER A 652 23.39 48.57 -36.75
CA SER A 652 22.26 48.12 -35.90
C SER A 652 22.04 48.90 -34.59
N ARG A 653 22.80 49.98 -34.32
CA ARG A 653 22.62 50.78 -33.08
C ARG A 653 21.19 51.27 -32.81
N PRO A 654 20.32 51.56 -33.81
CA PRO A 654 18.94 51.97 -33.54
C PRO A 654 17.93 50.82 -33.36
N ALA A 655 18.27 49.58 -33.74
CA ALA A 655 17.36 48.42 -33.68
C ALA A 655 17.40 47.66 -32.33
N MET A 656 18.43 47.93 -31.50
CA MET A 656 18.59 47.41 -30.13
C MET A 656 17.70 48.17 -29.12
N SER A 657 16.41 48.35 -29.39
CA SER A 657 15.53 49.24 -28.62
C SER A 657 15.06 48.71 -27.25
N SER A 658 15.68 47.64 -26.71
CA SER A 658 15.46 47.25 -25.31
C SER A 658 16.51 47.93 -24.43
N VAL A 659 16.06 48.88 -23.60
CA VAL A 659 16.86 49.71 -22.68
C VAL A 659 17.89 48.90 -21.86
N SER A 660 17.61 47.62 -21.55
CA SER A 660 18.49 46.74 -20.75
C SER A 660 19.78 46.27 -21.45
N LEU A 661 19.80 46.10 -22.78
CA LEU A 661 20.96 45.51 -23.49
C LEU A 661 22.05 46.55 -23.77
N LEU A 662 21.67 47.81 -24.02
CA LEU A 662 22.63 48.90 -24.21
C LEU A 662 23.34 49.29 -22.90
N ASP A 663 22.66 49.21 -21.76
CA ASP A 663 23.28 49.48 -20.45
C ASP A 663 24.34 48.43 -20.09
N GLU A 664 24.13 47.14 -20.38
CA GLU A 664 25.13 46.08 -20.16
C GLU A 664 26.33 46.15 -21.14
N LEU A 665 26.11 46.67 -22.35
CA LEU A 665 27.16 46.92 -23.33
C LEU A 665 28.06 48.09 -22.91
N ASN A 666 27.46 49.17 -22.43
CA ASN A 666 28.17 50.40 -22.07
C ASN A 666 28.77 50.35 -20.65
N ASN A 667 28.17 49.60 -19.72
CA ASN A 667 28.60 49.48 -18.32
C ASN A 667 28.66 48.01 -17.86
N PRO A 668 29.63 47.20 -18.32
CA PRO A 668 29.78 45.83 -17.82
C PRO A 668 30.11 45.80 -16.33
N ASN A 669 29.49 44.87 -15.60
CA ASN A 669 29.84 44.61 -14.21
C ASN A 669 31.24 44.00 -14.11
N THR A 670 32.27 44.84 -13.96
CA THR A 670 33.68 44.43 -13.87
C THR A 670 34.04 43.74 -12.55
N THR A 671 33.14 43.75 -11.55
CA THR A 671 33.36 43.09 -10.26
C THR A 671 33.10 41.57 -10.32
N GLU A 672 32.27 41.11 -11.26
CA GLU A 672 31.90 39.70 -11.44
C GLU A 672 32.04 39.29 -12.93
N PRO A 673 33.27 39.11 -13.44
CA PRO A 673 33.52 38.81 -14.85
C PRO A 673 32.90 37.51 -15.35
N GLU A 674 32.60 36.57 -14.45
CA GLU A 674 31.88 35.33 -14.73
C GLU A 674 30.39 35.52 -15.10
N LYS A 675 29.80 36.69 -14.79
CA LYS A 675 28.40 37.02 -15.15
C LYS A 675 28.29 37.92 -16.38
N ILE A 676 29.41 38.35 -16.95
CA ILE A 676 29.43 39.28 -18.09
C ILE A 676 28.96 38.57 -19.36
N ARG A 677 27.91 39.08 -20.00
CA ARG A 677 27.42 38.52 -21.27
C ARG A 677 28.41 38.68 -22.42
N LEU A 678 28.57 37.67 -23.28
CA LEU A 678 29.55 37.67 -24.38
C LEU A 678 28.98 38.11 -25.73
N PHE A 679 27.65 38.19 -25.88
CA PHE A 679 26.96 38.61 -27.10
C PHE A 679 27.26 37.72 -28.31
N LEU A 680 27.28 36.40 -28.10
CA LEU A 680 27.27 35.45 -29.20
C LEU A 680 25.93 35.54 -29.96
N PRO A 681 25.83 35.09 -31.23
CA PRO A 681 24.55 35.02 -31.93
C PRO A 681 23.41 34.39 -31.11
N SER A 682 23.69 33.39 -30.27
CA SER A 682 22.72 32.75 -29.36
C SER A 682 22.19 33.67 -28.24
N ASP A 683 22.90 34.74 -27.92
CA ASP A 683 22.50 35.74 -26.93
C ASP A 683 21.44 36.72 -27.47
N LEU A 684 21.25 36.78 -28.80
CA LEU A 684 20.30 37.68 -29.42
C LEU A 684 18.91 37.01 -29.47
N PRO A 685 17.88 37.57 -28.81
CA PRO A 685 16.63 36.86 -28.54
C PRO A 685 15.72 36.66 -29.76
N THR A 686 15.82 37.51 -30.79
CA THR A 686 14.94 37.44 -31.98
C THR A 686 15.72 37.16 -33.27
N ALA A 687 15.12 36.35 -34.15
CA ALA A 687 15.69 36.03 -35.46
C ALA A 687 15.94 37.27 -36.34
N SER A 688 15.09 38.30 -36.19
CA SER A 688 15.25 39.60 -36.87
C SER A 688 16.49 40.37 -36.40
N LEU A 689 16.83 40.30 -35.10
CA LEU A 689 18.05 40.93 -34.57
C LEU A 689 19.30 40.16 -34.99
N ARG A 690 19.24 38.82 -35.06
CA ARG A 690 20.35 37.99 -35.54
C ARG A 690 20.66 38.25 -37.02
N SER A 691 19.62 38.31 -37.86
CA SER A 691 19.75 38.58 -39.30
C SER A 691 20.31 39.98 -39.61
N LEU A 692 20.12 40.93 -38.69
CA LEU A 692 20.60 42.31 -38.82
C LEU A 692 22.00 42.50 -38.22
N ALA A 693 22.31 41.80 -37.12
CA ALA A 693 23.53 42.02 -36.35
C ALA A 693 24.66 41.03 -36.71
N CYS A 694 24.35 39.79 -37.12
CA CYS A 694 25.37 38.77 -37.40
C CYS A 694 25.82 38.83 -38.88
N VAL A 695 27.13 38.89 -39.11
CA VAL A 695 27.70 38.89 -40.48
C VAL A 695 27.72 37.47 -41.06
N GLY A 696 27.15 37.28 -42.24
CA GLY A 696 27.19 36.01 -42.98
C GLY A 696 26.46 34.85 -42.28
N SER A 697 27.03 33.64 -42.35
CA SER A 697 26.49 32.40 -41.77
C SER A 697 26.77 32.23 -40.26
N LEU A 698 27.22 33.28 -39.56
CA LEU A 698 27.74 33.17 -38.18
C LEU A 698 26.75 32.53 -37.17
N ALA A 699 25.45 32.76 -37.33
CA ALA A 699 24.43 32.14 -36.48
C ALA A 699 24.20 30.65 -36.79
N GLU A 700 24.34 30.26 -38.06
CA GLU A 700 24.26 28.86 -38.51
C GLU A 700 25.53 28.09 -38.10
N ASP A 701 26.69 28.72 -38.24
CA ASP A 701 27.98 28.18 -37.80
C ASP A 701 28.02 28.01 -36.26
N GLU A 702 27.44 28.95 -35.50
CA GLU A 702 27.28 28.78 -34.05
C GLU A 702 26.32 27.62 -33.75
N ALA A 703 25.18 27.50 -34.44
CA ALA A 703 24.25 26.39 -34.21
C ALA A 703 24.91 25.03 -34.42
N GLN A 704 25.72 24.87 -35.48
CA GLN A 704 26.48 23.65 -35.73
C GLN A 704 27.51 23.36 -34.64
N LEU A 705 28.23 24.38 -34.17
CA LEU A 705 29.18 24.25 -33.05
C LEU A 705 28.49 23.91 -31.72
N ARG A 706 27.28 24.45 -31.48
CA ARG A 706 26.48 24.14 -30.28
C ARG A 706 25.90 22.73 -30.31
N GLU A 707 25.53 22.23 -31.49
CA GLU A 707 25.12 20.82 -31.67
C GLU A 707 26.28 19.88 -31.36
N ALA A 708 27.49 20.18 -31.83
CA ALA A 708 28.69 19.43 -31.46
C ALA A 708 29.00 19.55 -29.95
N GLU A 709 28.96 20.77 -29.38
CA GLU A 709 29.17 21.01 -27.94
C GLU A 709 28.16 20.22 -27.09
N ALA A 710 26.88 20.18 -27.48
CA ALA A 710 25.84 19.45 -26.78
C ALA A 710 26.07 17.92 -26.86
N ARG A 711 26.47 17.39 -28.02
CA ARG A 711 26.81 15.96 -28.16
C ARG A 711 28.02 15.58 -27.32
N ASP A 712 29.09 16.36 -27.37
CA ASP A 712 30.30 16.13 -26.59
C ASP A 712 30.04 16.24 -25.08
N ALA A 713 29.25 17.24 -24.67
CA ALA A 713 28.87 17.42 -23.28
C ALA A 713 27.98 16.26 -22.79
N LEU A 714 27.06 15.77 -23.62
CA LEU A 714 26.22 14.61 -23.29
C LEU A 714 27.05 13.33 -23.17
N GLU A 715 28.01 13.11 -24.07
CA GLU A 715 28.95 11.99 -23.94
C GLU A 715 29.85 12.15 -22.70
N GLY A 716 30.30 13.37 -22.38
CA GLY A 716 31.01 13.66 -21.13
C GLY A 716 30.19 13.35 -19.87
N VAL A 717 28.87 13.58 -19.89
CA VAL A 717 27.96 13.13 -18.82
C VAL A 717 27.91 11.60 -18.75
N ARG A 718 27.76 10.92 -19.89
CA ARG A 718 27.75 9.45 -19.96
C ARG A 718 29.07 8.85 -19.48
N GLU A 719 30.21 9.32 -19.98
CA GLU A 719 31.56 8.92 -19.57
C GLU A 719 31.82 9.20 -18.10
N GLY A 720 31.40 10.36 -17.59
CA GLY A 720 31.50 10.70 -16.17
C GLY A 720 30.70 9.71 -15.31
N LEU A 721 29.48 9.35 -15.73
CA LEU A 721 28.63 8.36 -15.06
C LEU A 721 29.24 6.94 -15.14
N ARG A 722 29.87 6.57 -16.27
CA ARG A 722 30.63 5.32 -16.43
C ARG A 722 31.84 5.29 -15.48
N ALA A 723 32.67 6.33 -15.49
CA ALA A 723 33.85 6.49 -14.64
C ALA A 723 33.48 6.47 -13.16
N ARG A 724 32.36 7.10 -12.77
CA ARG A 724 31.83 7.03 -11.40
C ARG A 724 31.50 5.60 -11.01
N THR A 725 30.81 4.88 -11.88
CA THR A 725 30.45 3.47 -11.65
C THR A 725 31.70 2.61 -11.48
N MET A 726 32.67 2.71 -12.39
CA MET A 726 33.93 1.95 -12.31
C MET A 726 34.79 2.31 -11.09
N CYS A 727 34.96 3.61 -10.78
CA CYS A 727 35.74 4.04 -9.63
C CYS A 727 35.13 3.59 -8.30
N THR A 728 33.79 3.53 -8.22
CA THR A 728 33.12 2.98 -7.04
C THR A 728 33.33 1.47 -6.96
N CYS A 729 33.13 0.72 -8.04
CA CYS A 729 33.45 -0.73 -8.09
C CYS A 729 34.88 -1.01 -7.63
N TYR A 730 35.86 -0.25 -8.14
CA TYR A 730 37.26 -0.36 -7.74
C TYR A 730 37.48 -0.04 -6.26
N LYS A 731 36.85 1.03 -5.73
CA LYS A 731 36.93 1.40 -4.30
C LYS A 731 36.46 0.24 -3.41
N ILE A 732 35.32 -0.38 -3.75
CA ILE A 732 34.74 -1.49 -2.98
C ILE A 732 35.68 -2.69 -2.95
N GLN A 733 36.21 -3.07 -4.11
CA GLN A 733 37.03 -4.27 -4.25
C GLN A 733 38.41 -4.09 -3.60
N ASN A 734 39.05 -2.93 -3.81
CA ASN A 734 40.49 -2.78 -3.60
C ASN A 734 40.88 -1.83 -2.46
N VAL A 735 39.98 -0.96 -1.99
CA VAL A 735 40.32 0.08 -1.01
C VAL A 735 39.94 -0.37 0.41
N ARG A 736 40.94 -0.38 1.31
CA ARG A 736 40.77 -0.67 2.74
C ARG A 736 41.51 0.40 3.58
N GLY A 737 41.00 0.69 4.78
CA GLY A 737 41.58 1.67 5.69
C GLY A 737 41.15 3.13 5.44
N GLN A 738 41.21 3.96 6.49
CA GLN A 738 40.62 5.31 6.50
C GLN A 738 41.28 6.27 5.51
N ARG A 739 42.62 6.33 5.48
CA ARG A 739 43.38 7.22 4.58
C ARG A 739 43.11 6.94 3.10
N SER A 740 43.04 5.66 2.72
CA SER A 740 42.79 5.24 1.35
C SER A 740 41.34 5.51 0.95
N ASN A 741 40.39 5.35 1.87
CA ASN A 741 38.98 5.71 1.65
C ASN A 741 38.79 7.22 1.45
N THR A 742 39.45 8.07 2.24
CA THR A 742 39.40 9.53 2.05
C THR A 742 39.95 9.93 0.67
N ARG A 743 41.05 9.30 0.22
CA ARG A 743 41.62 9.53 -1.12
C ARG A 743 40.64 9.11 -2.23
N ALA A 744 40.06 7.91 -2.13
CA ALA A 744 39.08 7.43 -3.10
C ALA A 744 37.82 8.31 -3.13
N GLY A 745 37.36 8.79 -1.95
CA GLY A 745 36.27 9.77 -1.85
C GLY A 745 36.58 11.09 -2.55
N GLY A 746 37.82 11.59 -2.45
CA GLY A 746 38.26 12.76 -3.21
C GLY A 746 38.23 12.56 -4.73
N VAL A 747 38.61 11.38 -5.21
CA VAL A 747 38.52 11.02 -6.64
C VAL A 747 37.06 10.98 -7.10
N LEU A 748 36.15 10.37 -6.34
CA LEU A 748 34.72 10.34 -6.64
C LEU A 748 34.10 11.74 -6.65
N ARG A 749 34.49 12.61 -5.70
CA ARG A 749 34.07 14.02 -5.69
C ARG A 749 34.48 14.73 -6.97
N ASN A 750 35.71 14.53 -7.44
CA ASN A 750 36.18 15.12 -8.70
C ASN A 750 35.41 14.59 -9.92
N ILE A 751 35.05 13.31 -9.94
CA ILE A 751 34.22 12.73 -11.00
C ILE A 751 32.82 13.35 -10.99
N ASN A 752 32.20 13.51 -9.81
CA ASN A 752 30.89 14.17 -9.68
C ASN A 752 30.92 15.63 -10.15
N ILE A 753 31.98 16.38 -9.83
CA ILE A 753 32.17 17.75 -10.32
C ILE A 753 32.25 17.77 -11.86
N ARG A 754 32.94 16.80 -12.47
CA ARG A 754 33.00 16.68 -13.94
C ARG A 754 31.64 16.37 -14.55
N ILE A 755 30.88 15.41 -14.00
CA ILE A 755 29.52 15.10 -14.47
C ILE A 755 28.64 16.36 -14.44
N HIS A 756 28.68 17.10 -13.32
CA HIS A 756 27.89 18.31 -13.16
C HIS A 756 28.34 19.44 -14.11
N SER A 757 29.65 19.60 -14.31
CA SER A 757 30.20 20.55 -15.29
C SER A 757 29.74 20.21 -16.72
N SER A 758 29.78 18.94 -17.12
CA SER A 758 29.30 18.48 -18.43
C SER A 758 27.79 18.66 -18.58
N LYS A 759 27.00 18.42 -17.52
CA LYS A 759 25.55 18.69 -17.51
C LYS A 759 25.24 20.17 -17.75
N ILE A 760 25.92 21.09 -17.07
CA ILE A 760 25.70 22.53 -17.26
C ILE A 760 26.09 22.94 -18.68
N ARG A 761 27.21 22.41 -19.19
CA ARG A 761 27.65 22.65 -20.58
C ARG A 761 26.59 22.19 -21.58
N TYR A 762 26.02 21.00 -21.38
CA TYR A 762 24.91 20.49 -22.17
C TYR A 762 23.68 21.41 -22.14
N CYS A 763 23.20 21.76 -20.94
CA CYS A 763 22.00 22.61 -20.79
C CYS A 763 22.19 23.98 -21.46
N ARG A 764 23.39 24.55 -21.38
CA ARG A 764 23.72 25.82 -22.04
C ARG A 764 23.71 25.68 -23.57
N ALA A 765 24.39 24.67 -24.10
CA ALA A 765 24.43 24.42 -25.54
C ALA A 765 23.02 24.15 -26.09
N HIS A 766 22.21 23.37 -25.38
CA HIS A 766 20.82 23.12 -25.72
C HIS A 766 19.96 24.40 -25.69
N THR A 767 20.14 25.28 -24.69
CA THR A 767 19.42 26.58 -24.63
C THR A 767 19.83 27.50 -25.79
N ALA A 768 21.12 27.49 -26.15
CA ALA A 768 21.62 28.24 -27.30
C ALA A 768 21.02 27.70 -28.62
N LEU A 769 20.97 26.38 -28.80
CA LEU A 769 20.33 25.73 -29.93
C LEU A 769 18.83 26.05 -30.05
N GLN A 770 18.08 25.99 -28.94
CA GLN A 770 16.66 26.39 -28.92
C GLN A 770 16.44 27.84 -29.37
N THR A 771 17.43 28.71 -29.14
CA THR A 771 17.37 30.12 -29.53
C THR A 771 17.77 30.33 -30.99
N LEU A 772 18.77 29.59 -31.48
CA LEU A 772 19.33 29.70 -32.82
C LEU A 772 18.48 28.99 -33.88
N ASP A 773 18.09 27.74 -33.63
CA ASP A 773 17.39 26.87 -34.58
C ASP A 773 16.34 25.99 -33.87
N ARG A 774 15.16 26.55 -33.62
CA ARG A 774 14.12 25.95 -32.77
C ARG A 774 13.52 24.63 -33.31
N GLU A 775 13.54 24.43 -34.62
CA GLU A 775 12.93 23.25 -35.30
C GLU A 775 13.97 22.38 -36.03
N GLY A 776 15.25 22.50 -35.66
CA GLY A 776 16.32 21.73 -36.27
C GLY A 776 16.19 20.21 -36.06
N PRO A 777 16.82 19.39 -36.93
CA PRO A 777 16.86 17.92 -36.80
C PRO A 777 17.42 17.44 -35.46
N TRP A 778 18.23 18.27 -34.79
CA TRP A 778 18.81 17.99 -33.48
C TRP A 778 17.75 17.85 -32.36
N SER A 779 16.57 18.46 -32.51
CA SER A 779 15.53 18.52 -31.47
C SER A 779 14.86 17.17 -31.18
N GLU A 780 14.97 16.19 -32.08
CA GLU A 780 14.49 14.82 -31.86
C GLU A 780 15.46 14.01 -30.98
N VAL A 781 16.75 14.34 -31.02
CA VAL A 781 17.85 13.59 -30.39
C VAL A 781 18.30 14.22 -29.08
N LEU A 782 18.46 15.55 -29.05
CA LEU A 782 18.93 16.30 -27.88
C LEU A 782 17.74 16.93 -27.15
N LYS A 783 17.39 16.38 -25.98
CA LYS A 783 16.26 16.81 -25.15
C LYS A 783 16.70 17.68 -23.97
N PRO A 784 15.79 18.42 -23.32
CA PRO A 784 16.08 19.03 -22.02
C PRO A 784 16.60 17.98 -21.04
N LEU A 785 17.72 18.26 -20.36
CA LEU A 785 18.38 17.34 -19.43
C LEU A 785 18.05 17.75 -17.99
N ASP A 786 17.06 17.08 -17.40
CA ASP A 786 16.66 17.29 -16.01
C ASP A 786 17.59 16.49 -15.06
N ASP A 787 17.63 16.87 -13.77
CA ASP A 787 18.40 16.16 -12.73
C ASP A 787 18.03 14.67 -12.63
N LYS A 788 16.75 14.35 -12.82
CA LYS A 788 16.22 12.98 -12.83
C LYS A 788 16.79 12.12 -13.97
N ASP A 789 17.30 12.72 -15.04
CA ASP A 789 17.83 12.00 -16.20
C ASP A 789 19.31 11.63 -16.02
N VAL A 790 20.03 12.24 -15.06
CA VAL A 790 21.48 12.10 -14.85
C VAL A 790 21.80 10.94 -13.90
N HIS A 791 21.47 9.72 -14.31
CA HIS A 791 21.81 8.50 -13.57
C HIS A 791 22.49 7.44 -14.46
N SER A 792 23.32 6.58 -13.87
CA SER A 792 24.07 5.55 -14.62
C SER A 792 23.19 4.34 -15.00
N LEU A 793 23.68 3.51 -15.93
CA LEU A 793 23.03 2.25 -16.33
C LEU A 793 22.86 1.27 -15.15
N ASN A 794 23.79 1.27 -14.19
CA ASN A 794 23.83 0.36 -13.03
C ASN A 794 23.91 1.10 -11.68
N GLU A 795 22.98 2.02 -11.43
CA GLU A 795 22.92 2.84 -10.20
C GLU A 795 22.72 2.03 -8.90
N ARG A 796 22.25 0.77 -9.00
CA ARG A 796 21.91 -0.11 -7.86
C ARG A 796 23.13 -0.52 -7.02
N ALA A 797 24.33 -0.56 -7.62
CA ALA A 797 25.58 -0.82 -6.89
C ALA A 797 26.04 0.41 -6.09
N LEU A 798 25.79 1.62 -6.62
CA LEU A 798 26.24 2.89 -6.06
C LEU A 798 25.40 3.34 -4.85
N THR A 799 24.07 3.27 -4.97
CA THR A 799 23.11 3.79 -3.95
C THR A 799 23.08 2.97 -2.66
N LYS A 800 23.42 1.68 -2.71
CA LYS A 800 23.36 0.77 -1.56
C LYS A 800 24.46 1.04 -0.53
N GLU A 801 25.58 1.56 -1.01
CA GLU A 801 26.81 1.66 -0.22
C GLU A 801 27.08 3.09 0.22
N GLU A 802 26.67 4.10 -0.54
CA GLU A 802 26.59 5.49 -0.08
C GLU A 802 25.68 5.62 1.16
N ALA A 803 24.60 4.83 1.20
CA ALA A 803 23.72 4.72 2.36
C ALA A 803 24.41 4.03 3.56
N GLN A 804 25.10 2.90 3.35
CA GLN A 804 25.87 2.23 4.41
C GLN A 804 27.07 3.06 4.90
N GLU A 805 27.73 3.83 4.03
CA GLU A 805 28.83 4.73 4.41
C GLU A 805 28.32 5.89 5.27
N ARG A 806 27.14 6.46 4.97
CA ARG A 806 26.46 7.44 5.83
C ARG A 806 26.11 6.84 7.19
N GLU A 807 25.51 5.66 7.20
CA GLU A 807 25.07 4.98 8.43
C GLU A 807 26.26 4.59 9.33
N MET A 808 27.37 4.11 8.75
CA MET A 808 28.61 3.84 9.48
C MET A 808 29.32 5.10 9.98
N ARG A 809 29.21 6.25 9.30
CA ARG A 809 29.76 7.53 9.79
C ARG A 809 28.96 8.06 10.98
N VAL A 810 27.63 7.95 10.92
CA VAL A 810 26.73 8.30 12.03
C VAL A 810 27.00 7.41 13.25
N GLN A 811 27.16 6.10 13.06
CA GLN A 811 27.47 5.17 14.17
C GLN A 811 28.86 5.35 14.79
N ARG A 812 29.82 5.94 14.07
CA ARG A 812 31.18 6.20 14.57
C ARG A 812 31.33 7.57 15.26
N GLY A 813 30.24 8.30 15.48
CA GLY A 813 30.24 9.55 16.26
C GLY A 813 30.83 10.76 15.53
N PHE A 814 31.00 10.69 14.21
CA PHE A 814 31.33 11.86 13.40
C PHE A 814 30.05 12.67 13.15
N HIS A 815 29.69 13.54 14.09
CA HIS A 815 28.96 14.77 13.75
C HIS A 815 30.00 15.76 13.23
N SER A 816 30.08 15.95 11.92
CA SER A 816 30.64 17.20 11.41
C SER A 816 29.49 18.21 11.39
N GLU A 817 29.41 19.03 12.44
CA GLU A 817 28.55 20.22 12.47
C GLU A 817 28.86 21.16 11.28
N ASP A 818 30.00 20.96 10.59
CA ASP A 818 30.43 21.73 9.41
C ASP A 818 30.04 21.13 8.04
N GLU A 819 29.30 20.01 7.96
CA GLU A 819 28.76 19.50 6.66
C GLU A 819 27.26 19.80 6.45
N GLU A 820 26.60 20.50 7.39
CA GLU A 820 25.18 20.86 7.28
C GLU A 820 24.90 22.18 6.53
N GLU A 821 25.89 22.83 5.92
CA GLU A 821 25.67 24.11 5.22
C GLU A 821 26.43 24.23 3.88
N ILE A 822 26.40 23.17 3.08
CA ILE A 822 26.31 23.38 1.63
C ILE A 822 24.89 22.93 1.27
N ASP A 823 24.02 23.91 0.99
CA ASP A 823 22.81 23.71 0.19
C ASP A 823 23.24 23.09 -1.15
N ILE A 824 23.43 21.77 -1.15
CA ILE A 824 23.39 20.97 -2.35
C ILE A 824 21.92 20.95 -2.70
N GLU A 825 21.54 21.78 -3.67
CA GLU A 825 20.21 21.83 -4.26
C GLU A 825 19.56 20.43 -4.35
N PRO A 826 18.23 20.33 -4.21
CA PRO A 826 17.50 19.07 -4.31
C PRO A 826 17.63 18.49 -5.72
N GLY A 827 18.69 17.70 -5.95
CA GLY A 827 19.00 17.12 -7.27
C GLY A 827 20.04 16.00 -7.25
N ILE A 828 20.79 15.79 -6.17
CA ILE A 828 21.90 14.80 -6.12
C ILE A 828 21.56 13.52 -5.34
N VAL A 829 20.44 13.49 -4.62
CA VAL A 829 19.97 12.27 -3.96
C VAL A 829 18.69 11.82 -4.64
N ALA A 830 18.79 10.78 -5.47
CA ALA A 830 17.62 10.08 -5.96
C ALA A 830 16.81 9.61 -4.73
N MET A 831 15.61 10.18 -4.54
CA MET A 831 14.64 9.60 -3.62
C MET A 831 14.50 8.13 -4.01
N VAL A 832 14.51 7.25 -3.00
CA VAL A 832 14.48 5.80 -3.20
C VAL A 832 13.18 5.41 -3.93
N GLN A 833 13.25 5.35 -5.26
CA GLN A 833 12.17 4.83 -6.09
C GLN A 833 12.26 3.30 -6.15
N ASP A 834 11.09 2.64 -6.09
CA ASP A 834 10.96 1.20 -6.37
C ASP A 834 11.49 0.92 -7.78
N GLU A 835 12.24 -0.16 -7.95
CA GLU A 835 12.86 -0.50 -9.23
C GLU A 835 11.84 -0.71 -10.36
N GLY A 836 10.64 -1.19 -10.02
CA GLY A 836 9.57 -1.36 -11.00
C GLY A 836 9.02 -0.05 -11.58
N ARG A 837 9.36 1.11 -10.98
CA ARG A 837 8.98 2.45 -11.48
C ARG A 837 10.14 3.20 -12.12
N ARG A 838 11.32 2.59 -12.24
CA ARG A 838 12.48 3.25 -12.84
C ARG A 838 12.38 3.18 -14.35
N THR A 839 12.27 4.33 -15.00
CA THR A 839 12.37 4.42 -16.46
C THR A 839 13.83 4.42 -16.91
N LEU A 840 14.07 4.08 -18.18
CA LEU A 840 15.38 4.23 -18.78
C LEU A 840 15.57 5.71 -19.10
N SER A 841 16.58 6.36 -18.53
CA SER A 841 16.89 7.75 -18.91
C SER A 841 17.18 7.82 -20.40
N TRP A 842 16.59 8.83 -21.05
CA TRP A 842 16.67 9.02 -22.49
C TRP A 842 18.11 9.18 -22.98
N ILE A 843 19.03 9.62 -22.11
CA ILE A 843 20.46 9.73 -22.42
C ILE A 843 21.08 8.37 -22.77
N TRP A 844 20.43 7.25 -22.45
CA TRP A 844 20.91 5.90 -22.71
C TRP A 844 20.15 5.17 -23.82
N TYR A 845 19.16 5.79 -24.48
CA TYR A 845 18.43 5.14 -25.58
C TYR A 845 19.34 4.74 -26.75
N ASP A 846 20.41 5.49 -26.99
CA ASP A 846 21.38 5.20 -28.04
C ASP A 846 22.82 5.20 -27.49
N PRO A 847 23.27 4.09 -26.87
CA PRO A 847 24.59 4.02 -26.27
C PRO A 847 25.69 3.92 -27.34
N THR A 848 26.78 4.68 -27.17
CA THR A 848 27.98 4.56 -28.00
C THR A 848 28.75 3.31 -27.55
N ILE A 849 28.61 2.23 -28.31
CA ILE A 849 29.19 0.91 -28.00
C ILE A 849 30.51 0.76 -28.77
N SER A 850 31.60 0.55 -28.04
CA SER A 850 32.89 0.13 -28.60
C SER A 850 33.11 -1.35 -28.29
N SER A 851 33.68 -2.10 -29.23
CA SER A 851 34.09 -3.50 -29.03
C SER A 851 35.19 -3.65 -27.98
N ASP A 852 35.87 -2.56 -27.63
CA ASP A 852 37.06 -2.56 -26.78
C ASP A 852 36.74 -2.39 -25.28
N ASP A 853 35.45 -2.31 -24.89
CA ASP A 853 34.99 -2.18 -23.50
C ASP A 853 33.96 -3.27 -23.12
N PRO A 854 34.44 -4.47 -22.73
CA PRO A 854 33.59 -5.58 -22.31
C PRO A 854 32.73 -5.26 -21.08
N ALA A 855 33.23 -4.43 -20.16
CA ALA A 855 32.51 -4.05 -18.95
C ALA A 855 31.31 -3.14 -19.25
N PHE A 856 31.43 -2.26 -20.24
CA PHE A 856 30.32 -1.46 -20.72
C PHE A 856 29.30 -2.31 -21.49
N MET A 857 29.75 -3.24 -22.33
CA MET A 857 28.87 -4.19 -23.01
C MET A 857 28.04 -5.01 -22.01
N ASP A 858 28.66 -5.48 -20.94
CA ASP A 858 27.97 -6.20 -19.88
C ASP A 858 26.97 -5.30 -19.12
N ALA A 859 27.31 -4.04 -18.84
CA ALA A 859 26.38 -3.08 -18.23
C ALA A 859 25.17 -2.76 -19.14
N VAL A 860 25.37 -2.71 -20.46
CA VAL A 860 24.30 -2.53 -21.45
C VAL A 860 23.40 -3.76 -21.48
N ARG A 861 23.97 -4.97 -21.54
CA ARG A 861 23.23 -6.25 -21.45
C ARG A 861 22.34 -6.28 -20.20
N VAL A 862 22.93 -6.04 -19.02
CA VAL A 862 22.20 -6.02 -17.74
C VAL A 862 21.05 -5.02 -17.77
N LYS A 863 21.26 -3.82 -18.34
CA LYS A 863 20.21 -2.81 -18.41
C LYS A 863 19.11 -3.21 -19.40
N TRP A 864 19.46 -3.81 -20.53
CA TRP A 864 18.49 -4.32 -21.50
C TRP A 864 17.63 -5.42 -20.88
N CYS A 865 18.25 -6.40 -20.21
CA CYS A 865 17.53 -7.45 -19.49
C CYS A 865 16.55 -6.88 -18.45
N LYS A 866 16.99 -5.87 -17.66
CA LYS A 866 16.13 -5.20 -16.67
C LYS A 866 14.98 -4.42 -17.30
N ALA A 867 15.26 -3.63 -18.35
CA ALA A 867 14.23 -2.86 -19.05
C ALA A 867 13.16 -3.78 -19.67
N ARG A 868 13.59 -4.89 -20.27
CA ARG A 868 12.69 -5.95 -20.78
C ARG A 868 11.84 -6.53 -19.66
N ALA A 869 12.46 -6.91 -18.54
CA ALA A 869 11.74 -7.46 -17.39
C ALA A 869 10.69 -6.47 -16.85
N TRP A 870 11.03 -5.19 -16.70
CA TRP A 870 10.09 -4.17 -16.23
C TRP A 870 8.88 -4.01 -17.15
N MET A 871 9.10 -3.91 -18.46
CA MET A 871 8.03 -3.86 -19.46
C MET A 871 7.13 -5.10 -19.36
N LEU A 872 7.71 -6.31 -19.28
CA LEU A 872 6.94 -7.55 -19.15
C LEU A 872 6.14 -7.61 -17.84
N ARG A 873 6.71 -7.19 -16.71
CA ARG A 873 6.01 -7.14 -15.42
C ARG A 873 4.84 -6.14 -15.43
N TRP A 874 4.97 -5.01 -16.12
CA TRP A 874 3.83 -4.09 -16.31
C TRP A 874 2.77 -4.67 -17.23
N LYS A 875 3.14 -5.34 -18.32
CA LYS A 875 2.20 -6.07 -19.19
C LYS A 875 1.41 -7.11 -18.42
N GLU A 876 2.10 -7.92 -17.62
CA GLU A 876 1.49 -8.92 -16.73
C GLU A 876 0.57 -8.28 -15.69
N GLU A 877 0.95 -7.13 -15.11
CA GLU A 877 0.13 -6.42 -14.13
C GLU A 877 -1.21 -5.98 -14.74
N VAL A 878 -1.19 -5.43 -15.96
CA VAL A 878 -2.40 -5.06 -16.70
C VAL A 878 -3.30 -6.29 -16.89
N ILE A 879 -2.75 -7.40 -17.39
CA ILE A 879 -3.48 -8.66 -17.59
C ILE A 879 -4.07 -9.19 -16.26
N LEU A 880 -3.28 -9.16 -15.19
CA LEU A 880 -3.68 -9.66 -13.88
C LEU A 880 -4.82 -8.84 -13.27
N LEU A 881 -4.78 -7.51 -13.42
CA LEU A 881 -5.78 -6.60 -12.88
C LEU A 881 -7.12 -6.73 -13.65
N VAL A 882 -7.07 -6.83 -14.98
CA VAL A 882 -8.28 -7.14 -15.79
C VAL A 882 -8.89 -8.48 -15.35
N GLU A 883 -8.05 -9.50 -15.23
CA GLU A 883 -8.50 -10.83 -14.82
C GLU A 883 -9.01 -10.84 -13.36
N ALA A 884 -8.46 -10.01 -12.47
CA ALA A 884 -8.94 -9.85 -11.10
C ALA A 884 -10.33 -9.22 -11.04
N ILE A 885 -10.58 -8.16 -11.82
CA ILE A 885 -11.91 -7.51 -11.93
C ILE A 885 -12.94 -8.48 -12.53
N ARG A 886 -12.57 -9.21 -13.59
CA ARG A 886 -13.42 -10.28 -14.18
C ARG A 886 -13.77 -11.34 -13.14
N ARG A 887 -12.76 -11.85 -12.41
CA ARG A 887 -12.95 -12.84 -11.34
C ARG A 887 -13.89 -12.36 -10.26
N MET A 888 -13.82 -11.09 -9.87
CA MET A 888 -14.74 -10.54 -8.86
C MET A 888 -16.20 -10.59 -9.32
N ARG A 889 -16.47 -10.24 -10.58
CA ARG A 889 -17.81 -10.33 -11.17
C ARG A 889 -18.31 -11.78 -11.18
N GLU A 890 -17.52 -12.70 -11.73
CA GLU A 890 -17.90 -14.11 -11.83
C GLU A 890 -18.07 -14.75 -10.44
N PHE A 891 -17.22 -14.38 -9.48
CA PHE A 891 -17.36 -14.83 -8.09
C PHE A 891 -18.73 -14.43 -7.51
N SER A 892 -19.15 -13.18 -7.70
CA SER A 892 -20.46 -12.71 -7.22
C SER A 892 -21.62 -13.39 -7.94
N LEU A 893 -21.53 -13.64 -9.25
CA LEU A 893 -22.55 -14.40 -9.99
C LEU A 893 -22.66 -15.85 -9.46
N SER A 894 -21.53 -16.55 -9.31
CA SER A 894 -21.51 -17.90 -8.74
C SER A 894 -22.01 -17.94 -7.30
N LYS A 895 -21.68 -16.92 -6.49
CA LYS A 895 -22.19 -16.80 -5.12
C LYS A 895 -23.70 -16.55 -5.08
N ALA A 896 -24.26 -15.83 -6.06
CA ALA A 896 -25.70 -15.69 -6.21
C ALA A 896 -26.38 -17.04 -6.52
N THR A 897 -25.85 -17.80 -7.50
CA THR A 897 -26.34 -19.15 -7.81
C THR A 897 -26.22 -20.10 -6.62
N TRP A 898 -25.11 -20.02 -5.88
CA TRP A 898 -24.91 -20.79 -4.65
C TRP A 898 -25.97 -20.47 -3.59
N TRP A 899 -26.34 -19.21 -3.41
CA TRP A 899 -27.43 -18.82 -2.49
C TRP A 899 -28.78 -19.34 -2.96
N GLU A 900 -29.07 -19.37 -4.26
CA GLU A 900 -30.31 -19.95 -4.78
C GLU A 900 -30.40 -21.46 -4.56
N GLY A 901 -29.26 -22.16 -4.70
CA GLY A 901 -29.11 -23.56 -4.34
C GLY A 901 -29.32 -23.85 -2.84
N ARG A 902 -29.37 -22.83 -1.98
CA ARG A 902 -29.64 -22.97 -0.53
C ARG A 902 -31.12 -22.85 -0.14
N LYS A 903 -32.03 -22.78 -1.10
CA LYS A 903 -33.47 -22.80 -0.82
C LYS A 903 -33.90 -24.15 -0.22
N VAL A 904 -34.96 -24.12 0.59
CA VAL A 904 -35.55 -25.33 1.16
C VAL A 904 -35.99 -26.28 0.04
N GLY A 905 -35.67 -27.56 0.17
CA GLY A 905 -35.97 -28.59 -0.83
C GLY A 905 -34.91 -28.79 -1.92
N GLN A 906 -33.86 -27.96 -1.97
CA GLN A 906 -32.71 -28.19 -2.85
C GLN A 906 -31.79 -29.32 -2.32
N PRO A 907 -30.94 -29.93 -3.18
CA PRO A 907 -30.01 -30.97 -2.75
C PRO A 907 -29.14 -30.54 -1.57
N ASN A 908 -28.97 -31.44 -0.58
CA ASN A 908 -28.22 -31.19 0.67
C ASN A 908 -28.75 -30.04 1.55
N MET A 909 -29.89 -29.43 1.22
CA MET A 909 -30.56 -28.44 2.05
C MET A 909 -31.64 -29.09 2.89
N ARG A 910 -32.16 -28.34 3.89
CA ARG A 910 -33.28 -28.82 4.69
C ARG A 910 -34.51 -29.03 3.79
N VAL A 911 -35.25 -30.10 4.06
CA VAL A 911 -36.51 -30.42 3.40
C VAL A 911 -37.67 -29.72 4.12
N ALA A 912 -38.76 -29.43 3.40
CA ALA A 912 -39.92 -28.76 3.98
C ALA A 912 -40.64 -29.64 5.03
N TYR A 913 -40.56 -30.96 4.89
CA TYR A 913 -41.11 -31.92 5.84
C TYR A 913 -40.48 -31.73 7.23
N GLY A 914 -41.31 -31.47 8.24
CA GLY A 914 -40.86 -31.24 9.62
C GLY A 914 -40.43 -29.79 9.93
N LEU A 915 -40.50 -28.86 8.98
CA LEU A 915 -40.25 -27.44 9.21
C LEU A 915 -41.55 -26.64 9.33
N SER A 916 -41.57 -25.64 10.21
CA SER A 916 -42.69 -24.68 10.24
C SER A 916 -42.69 -23.80 8.98
N ALA A 917 -43.89 -23.47 8.48
CA ALA A 917 -44.05 -22.59 7.31
C ALA A 917 -43.29 -21.25 7.46
N LYS A 918 -43.32 -20.67 8.67
CA LYS A 918 -42.59 -19.44 9.02
C LYS A 918 -41.07 -19.57 8.84
N LEU A 919 -40.51 -20.72 9.21
CA LEU A 919 -39.07 -20.97 9.05
C LEU A 919 -38.71 -21.19 7.57
N VAL A 920 -39.55 -21.91 6.82
CA VAL A 920 -39.37 -22.10 5.37
C VAL A 920 -39.34 -20.76 4.65
N GLU A 921 -40.31 -19.89 4.94
CA GLU A 921 -40.35 -18.53 4.40
C GLU A 921 -39.08 -17.74 4.76
N GLY A 922 -38.67 -17.75 6.03
CA GLY A 922 -37.49 -17.02 6.49
C GLY A 922 -36.18 -17.51 5.84
N LEU A 923 -36.03 -18.82 5.63
CA LEU A 923 -34.88 -19.40 4.94
C LEU A 923 -34.88 -18.97 3.46
N ASN A 924 -36.00 -19.16 2.75
CA ASN A 924 -36.09 -18.84 1.33
C ASN A 924 -35.92 -17.33 1.07
N ALA A 925 -36.52 -16.47 1.90
CA ALA A 925 -36.38 -15.02 1.81
C ALA A 925 -34.94 -14.57 2.04
N TYR A 926 -34.24 -15.15 3.02
CA TYR A 926 -32.83 -14.82 3.27
C TYR A 926 -31.94 -15.24 2.10
N ALA A 927 -32.10 -16.47 1.60
CA ALA A 927 -31.36 -16.94 0.42
C ALA A 927 -31.59 -16.06 -0.81
N GLN A 928 -32.85 -15.71 -1.10
CA GLN A 928 -33.19 -14.86 -2.24
C GLN A 928 -32.61 -13.45 -2.09
N GLN A 929 -32.66 -12.87 -0.89
CA GLN A 929 -32.08 -11.55 -0.63
C GLN A 929 -30.57 -11.55 -0.85
N GLN A 930 -29.85 -12.57 -0.33
CA GLN A 930 -28.40 -12.66 -0.54
C GLN A 930 -28.04 -12.87 -2.02
N ALA A 931 -28.81 -13.68 -2.75
CA ALA A 931 -28.63 -13.85 -4.19
C ALA A 931 -28.85 -12.53 -4.97
N CYS A 932 -29.84 -11.72 -4.57
CA CYS A 932 -30.09 -10.40 -5.15
C CYS A 932 -28.90 -9.46 -4.95
N PHE A 933 -28.40 -9.34 -3.72
CA PHE A 933 -27.26 -8.48 -3.41
C PHE A 933 -25.99 -8.85 -4.19
N GLU A 934 -25.71 -10.14 -4.38
CA GLU A 934 -24.54 -10.57 -5.15
C GLU A 934 -24.72 -10.31 -6.66
N ARG A 935 -25.94 -10.40 -7.20
CA ARG A 935 -26.22 -9.99 -8.59
C ARG A 935 -26.04 -8.50 -8.81
N GLU A 936 -26.66 -7.68 -7.96
CA GLU A 936 -26.51 -6.22 -7.99
C GLU A 936 -25.04 -5.82 -7.92
N ARG A 937 -24.26 -6.52 -7.09
CA ARG A 937 -22.81 -6.32 -6.99
C ARG A 937 -22.08 -6.67 -8.30
N ALA A 938 -22.37 -7.82 -8.91
CA ALA A 938 -21.77 -8.21 -10.18
C ALA A 938 -22.10 -7.20 -11.30
N GLU A 939 -23.33 -6.71 -11.33
CA GLU A 939 -23.81 -5.71 -12.29
C GLU A 939 -23.14 -4.35 -12.07
N ALA A 940 -22.96 -3.93 -10.82
CA ALA A 940 -22.24 -2.71 -10.45
C ALA A 940 -20.75 -2.76 -10.84
N ILE A 941 -20.09 -3.92 -10.65
CA ILE A 941 -18.69 -4.12 -11.09
C ILE A 941 -18.60 -4.04 -12.61
N HIS A 942 -19.51 -4.73 -13.32
CA HIS A 942 -19.51 -4.74 -14.78
C HIS A 942 -19.75 -3.35 -15.36
N SER A 943 -20.79 -2.65 -14.91
CA SER A 943 -21.14 -1.32 -15.43
C SER A 943 -20.05 -0.28 -15.19
N ARG A 944 -19.35 -0.37 -14.05
CA ARG A 944 -18.26 0.57 -13.69
C ARG A 944 -17.00 0.36 -14.52
N TRP A 945 -16.62 -0.88 -14.81
CA TRP A 945 -15.28 -1.20 -15.36
C TRP A 945 -15.28 -1.70 -16.80
N ARG A 946 -16.44 -1.96 -17.42
CA ARG A 946 -16.53 -2.47 -18.80
C ARG A 946 -15.75 -1.61 -19.79
N LEU A 947 -15.97 -0.30 -19.82
CA LEU A 947 -15.30 0.59 -20.77
C LEU A 947 -13.77 0.59 -20.61
N LEU A 948 -13.28 0.45 -19.38
CA LEU A 948 -11.85 0.36 -19.11
C LEU A 948 -11.29 -0.98 -19.58
N ALA A 949 -12.00 -2.09 -19.35
CA ALA A 949 -11.60 -3.40 -19.86
C ALA A 949 -11.53 -3.42 -21.40
N ASP A 950 -12.56 -2.90 -22.08
CA ASP A 950 -12.61 -2.80 -23.54
C ASP A 950 -11.48 -1.91 -24.11
N HIS A 951 -11.03 -0.88 -23.35
CA HIS A 951 -9.88 -0.05 -23.74
C HIS A 951 -8.56 -0.80 -23.55
N VAL A 952 -8.41 -1.55 -22.46
CA VAL A 952 -7.18 -2.29 -22.14
C VAL A 952 -6.91 -3.39 -23.17
N GLU A 953 -7.94 -4.08 -23.66
CA GLU A 953 -7.77 -5.07 -24.74
C GLU A 953 -7.09 -4.44 -25.96
N LYS A 954 -7.50 -3.22 -26.34
CA LYS A 954 -6.88 -2.47 -27.46
C LYS A 954 -5.46 -1.97 -27.20
N VAL A 955 -5.04 -1.90 -25.94
CA VAL A 955 -3.67 -1.49 -25.55
C VAL A 955 -2.74 -2.70 -25.51
N LEU A 956 -3.28 -3.89 -25.23
CA LEU A 956 -2.51 -5.13 -25.16
C LEU A 956 -2.33 -5.80 -26.54
N ASP A 957 -3.28 -5.57 -27.45
CA ASP A 957 -3.19 -5.90 -28.89
C ASP A 957 -2.20 -4.97 -29.60
#